data_AF-A0A1I2JYZ8-F1
#
_entry.id   AF-A0A1I2JYZ8-F1
#
_cell.length_a   1.000
_cell.length_b   1.000
_cell.length_c   1.000
_cell.angle_alpha   90.00
_cell.angle_beta   90.00
_cell.angle_gamma   90.00
#
_symmetry.space_group_name_H-M   'P 1'
#
loop_
_entity.id
_entity.type
_entity.pdbx_description
1 polymer ?
#
loop_
_entity_poly.entity_id
_entity_poly.type
_entity_poly.pdbx_seq_one_letter_code
_entity_poly.pdbx_strand_id
1 'polypeptide(L)'
;MFAKRRADVRNFSFCAFYKLCALGKGLLLNPALRKHFLVAGNYKHKPTTKHKMTISSLLEKYCDIANPEKTGLLLLDLPTGFGKTYETLKFIYENYQKSDKKIIFLTELKKNLPHDTLLKRFFEKDNRLADFEKDVVFINSNSDCVLENLIPNEKEIPEFIKESQEFRTLRRNINDFKSLSKKKDETSNRLSERIKTEIQKENEPAFRQILSNLFYENGENKEERIALLKNDKNFLWVAKVYPASLSFEKKIFFLSVDKFLVKNSPIIQQSYYFIDKDFLKNALIFIDEFDASKEVILKNIIETQLKKRVDIIGLFEQIYSSFSSLTIPTIYRKNSQKWEKKKEKNTDLQDIAQIIDNLKNEAIKINKEYNINYSVKTFGLSNQKNFLFHDYQYHTIVGDKKNFIYLQQDDEEQINNIHFVEADKARKDKPSVTEFLTAIKGFINYFKGGAKLIAENYQQIKNENPNTEDFSFESALSSFFDELKLTKEQKDYLLDSIQVKQFQNKQKNQETEPKNDFSFYNNGFRYYDFEDSEMHDTKSKIFITDFDRTPEKLLLDLANHNLVVGISATAKMKTVIGNYDLKYLRKNLGDNFLELDKTEIQTLKSEFAKRNENYVSVKAEFLSVEDWKKTLKNFAFDKITTNELLTELEKYENTKSQNFELKRYLKIAKVFQEFINNDNIQSFLCFLNTHPTDKEKSNCKLSILEMLFTAIVQKHQKESLFQSEKGEFDIKKSFRVLNSKDFEDKKEEILATLKTGQKLFLMTTYATLGAGQNIQYSIDNFDELLASGKIKQTYTPEGYMPDKFKDFDAIYLDKPSNLLVNINAEELSDFDVNKRIFQAEMLFQSNKIFYQQLIYEIKKTFKQAYYKDRRFDIFFPKEVHRSLYSTEDYRNFVAKEVIQAIGRINRTHFKNSKVYIFADKEIAPHIKFFDTSNYLCLKEFEGLIAQAQFEEGREPQENDKIMEIEQNNIYCHNWINAKVKGKYWNEQSINDWNELRKIVLKYPTVSKQEFESLGELQNWQFIYVPMLDADFKDFEPKNRYHFTQENDYANRLC
;
A
#
# COMPACT_ATOMS: atom_id res chain seq x y z
N MET A 1 -60.54 -38.84 -1.22
CA MET A 1 -61.91 -38.52 -0.77
C MET A 1 -62.05 -37.01 -0.67
N PHE A 2 -63.02 -36.46 -1.42
CA PHE A 2 -63.79 -35.20 -1.29
C PHE A 2 -63.14 -33.92 -0.72
N ALA A 3 -63.41 -32.71 -1.21
CA ALA A 3 -64.04 -32.19 -2.41
C ALA A 3 -64.00 -30.64 -2.35
N LYS A 4 -63.84 -30.04 -3.53
CA LYS A 4 -64.35 -28.73 -3.99
C LYS A 4 -65.27 -27.93 -3.04
N ARG A 5 -64.99 -26.63 -2.89
CA ARG A 5 -65.94 -25.56 -3.22
C ARG A 5 -65.25 -24.40 -3.96
N ARG A 6 -65.84 -24.06 -5.10
CA ARG A 6 -65.55 -22.97 -6.05
C ARG A 6 -66.60 -21.87 -5.86
N ALA A 7 -66.30 -20.72 -6.47
CA ALA A 7 -67.17 -19.61 -6.92
C ALA A 7 -67.43 -18.54 -5.85
N ASP A 8 -67.32 -17.22 -6.10
CA ASP A 8 -66.96 -16.38 -7.26
C ASP A 8 -66.55 -15.02 -6.64
N VAL A 9 -65.70 -14.16 -7.22
CA VAL A 9 -66.05 -13.15 -8.25
C VAL A 9 -64.76 -12.44 -8.73
N ARG A 10 -64.47 -12.57 -10.04
CA ARG A 10 -63.90 -11.61 -11.05
C ARG A 10 -62.51 -10.96 -10.78
N ASN A 11 -61.45 -11.31 -11.52
CA ASN A 11 -61.06 -10.85 -12.90
C ASN A 11 -60.99 -9.31 -13.04
N PHE A 12 -59.96 -8.63 -13.55
CA PHE A 12 -58.75 -8.99 -14.33
C PHE A 12 -57.76 -7.80 -14.32
N SER A 13 -56.52 -8.09 -14.70
CA SER A 13 -55.36 -7.22 -15.04
C SER A 13 -55.62 -5.86 -15.68
N PHE A 14 -54.64 -4.94 -15.62
CA PHE A 14 -54.14 -4.26 -16.85
C PHE A 14 -52.78 -3.57 -16.66
N CYS A 15 -51.77 -4.07 -17.38
CA CYS A 15 -50.62 -3.31 -17.86
C CYS A 15 -51.09 -2.21 -18.82
N ALA A 16 -50.77 -0.93 -18.58
CA ALA A 16 -50.45 0.09 -19.60
C ALA A 16 -50.52 1.50 -19.00
N PHE A 17 -49.44 1.99 -18.39
CA PHE A 17 -49.32 3.42 -18.06
C PHE A 17 -47.88 3.93 -18.16
N TYR A 18 -47.12 3.41 -19.16
CA TYR A 18 -45.75 3.88 -19.47
C TYR A 18 -45.61 4.46 -20.89
N LYS A 19 -46.71 4.90 -21.49
CA LYS A 19 -46.71 5.70 -22.72
C LYS A 19 -47.79 6.77 -22.62
N LEU A 20 -47.46 7.93 -22.02
CA LEU A 20 -48.09 9.25 -22.24
C LEU A 20 -47.72 10.23 -21.13
N CYS A 21 -46.44 10.65 -21.03
CA CYS A 21 -46.05 11.90 -20.38
C CYS A 21 -44.76 12.47 -20.99
N ALA A 22 -44.66 12.37 -22.32
CA ALA A 22 -43.93 13.35 -23.13
C ALA A 22 -45.00 14.27 -23.73
N LEU A 23 -44.72 15.57 -23.76
CA LEU A 23 -45.54 16.71 -24.25
C LEU A 23 -46.30 17.44 -23.14
N GLY A 24 -45.79 18.63 -22.84
CA GLY A 24 -46.38 19.56 -21.89
C GLY A 24 -47.61 20.28 -22.43
N LYS A 25 -48.48 20.66 -21.49
CA LYS A 25 -49.15 21.96 -21.35
C LYS A 25 -50.09 21.84 -20.15
N GLY A 26 -50.12 22.87 -19.31
CA GLY A 26 -50.74 22.83 -17.99
C GLY A 26 -52.28 22.74 -18.01
N LEU A 27 -52.86 22.46 -16.83
CA LEU A 27 -53.83 23.34 -16.16
C LEU A 27 -54.32 22.68 -14.84
N LEU A 28 -54.25 23.51 -13.79
CA LEU A 28 -55.21 23.73 -12.69
C LEU A 28 -55.59 22.61 -11.72
N LEU A 29 -55.13 22.85 -10.48
CA LEU A 29 -55.53 22.26 -9.22
C LEU A 29 -56.98 22.60 -8.81
N ASN A 30 -57.62 21.65 -8.14
CA ASN A 30 -58.92 21.78 -7.48
C ASN A 30 -58.82 22.64 -6.18
N PRO A 31 -59.64 23.69 -5.98
CA PRO A 31 -59.56 24.60 -4.83
C PRO A 31 -60.00 24.05 -3.45
N ALA A 32 -60.56 22.84 -3.36
CA ALA A 32 -61.18 22.34 -2.14
C ALA A 32 -60.21 21.79 -1.07
N LEU A 33 -58.95 21.50 -1.41
CA LEU A 33 -57.96 20.91 -0.49
C LEU A 33 -57.16 21.93 0.35
N ARG A 34 -57.42 23.23 0.19
CA ARG A 34 -56.63 24.31 0.82
C ARG A 34 -57.10 24.72 2.21
N LYS A 35 -58.18 24.14 2.75
CA LYS A 35 -58.88 24.67 3.95
C LYS A 35 -58.77 23.82 5.22
N HIS A 36 -57.88 22.83 5.29
CA HIS A 36 -57.69 21.99 6.48
C HIS A 36 -56.31 22.07 7.14
N PHE A 37 -55.44 23.02 6.73
CA PHE A 37 -54.07 23.12 7.25
C PHE A 37 -53.64 24.52 7.72
N LEU A 38 -54.58 25.33 8.21
CA LEU A 38 -54.25 26.64 8.81
C LEU A 38 -55.17 26.89 10.01
N VAL A 39 -54.73 26.51 11.22
CA VAL A 39 -54.74 27.30 12.48
C VAL A 39 -54.03 26.46 13.57
N ALA A 40 -52.73 26.69 13.75
CA ALA A 40 -52.00 26.51 15.01
C ALA A 40 -50.64 27.21 14.85
N GLY A 41 -50.64 28.54 15.01
CA GLY A 41 -49.44 29.37 14.96
C GLY A 41 -48.72 29.43 16.31
N ASN A 42 -47.42 29.77 16.21
CA ASN A 42 -46.49 30.24 17.24
C ASN A 42 -45.51 29.23 17.83
N TYR A 43 -44.59 28.76 16.97
CA TYR A 43 -43.18 28.63 17.35
C TYR A 43 -42.35 29.52 16.42
N LYS A 44 -41.56 30.42 17.01
CA LYS A 44 -40.59 31.26 16.30
C LYS A 44 -39.56 30.36 15.61
N HIS A 45 -39.73 30.12 14.31
CA HIS A 45 -38.65 29.63 13.47
C HIS A 45 -37.60 30.73 13.34
N LYS A 46 -36.44 30.53 13.98
CA LYS A 46 -35.20 31.14 13.50
C LYS A 46 -35.02 30.71 12.04
N PRO A 47 -34.63 31.60 11.12
CA PRO A 47 -34.39 31.22 9.74
C PRO A 47 -33.25 30.21 9.71
N THR A 48 -33.55 28.97 9.32
CA THR A 48 -32.54 27.98 8.96
C THR A 48 -31.79 28.51 7.76
N THR A 49 -30.59 29.03 8.01
CA THR A 49 -29.55 29.21 7.01
C THR A 49 -29.45 27.93 6.19
N LYS A 50 -29.64 28.02 4.88
CA LYS A 50 -29.19 26.98 3.95
C LYS A 50 -27.68 26.83 4.17
N HIS A 51 -27.26 25.88 4.98
CA HIS A 51 -25.85 25.57 5.14
C HIS A 51 -25.33 25.12 3.77
N LYS A 52 -24.39 25.90 3.22
CA LYS A 52 -23.57 25.53 2.06
C LYS A 52 -22.84 24.24 2.47
N MET A 53 -23.15 23.11 1.83
CA MET A 53 -22.59 21.80 2.19
C MET A 53 -21.14 21.75 1.69
N THR A 54 -20.17 21.97 2.59
CA THR A 54 -18.73 21.97 2.31
C THR A 54 -18.09 20.59 2.61
N ILE A 55 -16.82 20.38 2.24
CA ILE A 55 -16.05 19.19 2.65
C ILE A 55 -16.07 19.02 4.17
N SER A 56 -15.91 20.12 4.92
CA SER A 56 -16.04 20.11 6.38
C SER A 56 -17.39 19.51 6.83
N SER A 57 -18.51 19.85 6.18
CA SER A 57 -19.83 19.29 6.52
C SER A 57 -19.97 17.79 6.22
N LEU A 58 -19.30 17.29 5.16
CA LEU A 58 -19.24 15.86 4.87
C LEU A 58 -18.41 15.14 5.93
N LEU A 59 -17.27 15.69 6.32
CA LEU A 59 -16.47 15.15 7.42
C LEU A 59 -17.25 15.16 8.74
N GLU A 60 -18.01 16.21 9.05
CA GLU A 60 -18.89 16.23 10.23
C GLU A 60 -19.95 15.12 10.19
N LYS A 61 -20.66 14.95 9.06
CA LYS A 61 -21.69 13.91 8.88
C LYS A 61 -21.12 12.49 9.02
N TYR A 62 -20.05 12.20 8.28
CA TYR A 62 -19.52 10.83 8.20
C TYR A 62 -18.57 10.51 9.34
N CYS A 63 -17.83 11.46 9.90
CA CYS A 63 -16.94 11.16 11.01
C CYS A 63 -17.64 11.04 12.35
N ASP A 64 -18.70 11.84 12.57
CA ASP A 64 -19.51 11.86 13.80
C ASP A 64 -18.66 11.57 15.06
N ILE A 65 -17.76 12.49 15.35
CA ILE A 65 -16.70 12.29 16.36
C ILE A 65 -17.26 11.93 17.73
N ALA A 66 -18.50 12.35 18.02
CA ALA A 66 -19.19 12.07 19.27
C ALA A 66 -19.61 10.60 19.42
N ASN A 67 -19.75 9.83 18.34
CA ASN A 67 -20.13 8.42 18.39
C ASN A 67 -18.90 7.51 18.54
N PRO A 68 -18.62 6.93 19.71
CA PRO A 68 -17.43 6.12 19.95
C PRO A 68 -17.42 4.78 19.20
N GLU A 69 -18.58 4.27 18.78
CA GLU A 69 -18.72 2.98 18.10
C GLU A 69 -18.57 3.07 16.57
N LYS A 70 -18.47 4.29 16.04
CA LYS A 70 -18.38 4.51 14.60
C LYS A 70 -17.03 4.01 14.06
N THR A 71 -17.12 3.02 13.17
CA THR A 71 -16.00 2.42 12.45
C THR A 71 -16.31 2.40 10.95
N GLY A 72 -15.31 2.11 10.13
CA GLY A 72 -15.48 1.96 8.68
C GLY A 72 -14.45 2.69 7.86
N LEU A 73 -14.66 2.67 6.53
CA LEU A 73 -13.80 3.30 5.54
C LEU A 73 -14.60 4.31 4.72
N LEU A 74 -14.22 5.59 4.80
CA LEU A 74 -14.72 6.66 3.94
C LEU A 74 -13.65 7.04 2.92
N LEU A 75 -13.99 7.03 1.63
CA LEU A 75 -13.09 7.49 0.56
C LEU A 75 -13.58 8.81 -0.03
N LEU A 76 -12.75 9.85 0.11
CA LEU A 76 -12.96 11.16 -0.48
C LEU A 76 -12.05 11.32 -1.70
N ASP A 77 -12.65 11.15 -2.88
CA ASP A 77 -11.99 11.31 -4.17
C ASP A 77 -12.20 12.74 -4.67
N LEU A 78 -11.23 13.61 -4.38
CA LEU A 78 -11.33 15.04 -4.64
C LEU A 78 -10.10 15.50 -5.43
N PRO A 79 -10.25 16.31 -6.49
CA PRO A 79 -9.13 16.69 -7.34
C PRO A 79 -8.07 17.53 -6.58
N THR A 80 -6.87 17.58 -7.12
CA THR A 80 -5.81 18.46 -6.59
C THR A 80 -6.23 19.93 -6.72
N GLY A 81 -5.86 20.77 -5.75
CA GLY A 81 -6.31 22.16 -5.67
C GLY A 81 -7.69 22.36 -5.04
N PHE A 82 -8.43 21.29 -4.72
CA PHE A 82 -9.79 21.41 -4.16
C PHE A 82 -9.85 21.75 -2.65
N GLY A 83 -8.70 21.85 -1.98
CA GLY A 83 -8.60 22.22 -0.55
C GLY A 83 -8.58 21.04 0.43
N LYS A 84 -8.40 19.80 -0.05
CA LYS A 84 -8.44 18.54 0.74
C LYS A 84 -7.74 18.62 2.10
N THR A 85 -6.43 18.89 2.10
CA THR A 85 -5.61 18.94 3.31
C THR A 85 -6.07 20.06 4.25
N TYR A 86 -6.38 21.24 3.71
CA TYR A 86 -6.85 22.37 4.51
C TYR A 86 -8.16 22.06 5.25
N GLU A 87 -9.16 21.52 4.54
CA GLU A 87 -10.46 21.17 5.12
C GLU A 87 -10.33 20.05 6.17
N THR A 88 -9.42 19.11 5.96
CA THR A 88 -9.13 18.05 6.94
C THR A 88 -8.53 18.64 8.22
N LEU A 89 -7.57 19.55 8.12
CA LEU A 89 -6.94 20.19 9.29
C LEU A 89 -7.92 21.07 10.04
N LYS A 90 -8.76 21.81 9.31
CA LYS A 90 -9.84 22.60 9.89
C LYS A 90 -10.78 21.71 10.70
N PHE A 91 -11.22 20.60 10.11
CA PHE A 91 -12.06 19.62 10.81
C PHE A 91 -11.38 19.06 12.07
N ILE A 92 -10.09 18.72 12.02
CA ILE A 92 -9.34 18.26 13.20
C ILE A 92 -9.33 19.35 14.28
N TYR A 93 -8.97 20.58 13.92
CA TYR A 93 -8.93 21.72 14.84
C TYR A 93 -10.29 22.02 15.49
N GLU A 94 -11.39 21.92 14.73
CA GLU A 94 -12.74 22.20 15.22
C GLU A 94 -13.31 21.08 16.10
N ASN A 95 -12.72 19.88 16.10
CA ASN A 95 -13.32 18.71 16.73
C ASN A 95 -12.43 17.93 17.72
N TYR A 96 -11.11 18.18 17.80
CA TYR A 96 -10.22 17.41 18.67
C TYR A 96 -10.54 17.50 20.17
N GLN A 97 -11.24 18.55 20.60
CA GLN A 97 -11.68 18.71 22.00
C GLN A 97 -13.07 18.11 22.28
N LYS A 98 -13.84 17.77 21.25
CA LYS A 98 -15.21 17.24 21.41
C LYS A 98 -15.23 15.76 21.81
N SER A 99 -14.09 15.09 21.74
CA SER A 99 -13.95 13.67 22.10
C SER A 99 -12.54 13.37 22.57
N ASP A 100 -12.39 12.30 23.34
CA ASP A 100 -11.09 11.73 23.72
C ASP A 100 -10.55 10.73 22.69
N LYS A 101 -11.12 10.75 21.48
CA LYS A 101 -10.65 9.90 20.37
C LYS A 101 -9.28 10.39 19.94
N LYS A 102 -8.35 9.46 19.75
CA LYS A 102 -7.09 9.78 19.08
C LYS A 102 -7.36 10.08 17.60
N ILE A 103 -6.72 11.12 17.11
CA ILE A 103 -6.74 11.51 15.70
C ILE A 103 -5.35 11.23 15.13
N ILE A 104 -5.28 10.44 14.08
CA ILE A 104 -4.02 10.05 13.46
C ILE A 104 -4.04 10.54 12.02
N PHE A 105 -3.05 11.34 11.64
CA PHE A 105 -2.89 11.83 10.29
C PHE A 105 -1.65 11.19 9.66
N LEU A 106 -1.89 10.40 8.62
CA LEU A 106 -0.89 9.63 7.89
C LEU A 106 -0.64 10.22 6.51
N THR A 107 0.62 10.26 6.10
CA THR A 107 1.06 10.59 4.74
C THR A 107 2.14 9.61 4.28
N GLU A 108 2.34 9.48 2.96
CA GLU A 108 3.46 8.71 2.42
C GLU A 108 4.82 9.29 2.86
N LEU A 109 5.01 10.60 2.66
CA LEU A 109 6.27 11.28 2.97
C LEU A 109 6.14 12.22 4.17
N LYS A 110 7.12 12.12 5.09
CA LYS A 110 7.26 12.97 6.28
C LYS A 110 7.12 14.47 5.98
N LYS A 111 7.75 14.95 4.90
CA LYS A 111 7.72 16.37 4.49
C LYS A 111 6.34 16.87 4.03
N ASN A 112 5.41 15.98 3.73
CA ASN A 112 4.04 16.33 3.36
C ASN A 112 3.13 16.46 4.59
N LEU A 113 3.63 16.14 5.80
CA LEU A 113 2.83 16.24 7.02
C LEU A 113 2.56 17.72 7.33
N PRO A 114 1.28 18.14 7.40
CA PRO A 114 0.94 19.54 7.55
C PRO A 114 0.93 19.99 9.02
N HIS A 115 1.88 19.49 9.83
CA HIS A 115 2.01 19.80 11.26
C HIS A 115 2.16 21.31 11.49
N ASP A 116 3.11 21.94 10.81
CA ASP A 116 3.35 23.39 10.92
C ASP A 116 2.21 24.21 10.33
N THR A 117 1.50 23.65 9.35
CA THR A 117 0.32 24.31 8.76
C THR A 117 -0.83 24.33 9.77
N LEU A 118 -1.05 23.24 10.49
CA LEU A 118 -2.04 23.19 11.59
C LEU A 118 -1.71 24.23 12.67
N LEU A 119 -0.44 24.28 13.09
CA LEU A 119 0.07 25.23 14.07
C LEU A 119 -0.19 26.68 13.64
N LYS A 120 0.39 27.08 12.50
CA LYS A 120 0.38 28.48 12.03
C LYS A 120 -1.00 28.98 11.63
N ARG A 121 -1.81 28.15 10.98
CA ARG A 121 -3.09 28.60 10.42
C ARG A 121 -4.24 28.63 11.43
N PHE A 122 -4.18 27.80 12.47
CA PHE A 122 -5.28 27.65 13.42
C PHE A 122 -4.85 27.99 14.85
N PHE A 123 -3.87 27.28 15.41
CA PHE A 123 -3.50 27.43 16.82
C PHE A 123 -2.80 28.76 17.14
N GLU A 124 -1.82 29.19 16.33
CA GLU A 124 -1.15 30.50 16.50
C GLU A 124 -2.13 31.65 16.32
N LYS A 125 -2.99 31.55 15.29
CA LYS A 125 -3.98 32.59 14.96
C LYS A 125 -4.99 32.81 16.09
N ASP A 126 -5.38 31.74 16.79
CA ASP A 126 -6.33 31.79 17.89
C ASP A 126 -5.65 31.91 19.27
N ASN A 127 -4.33 32.10 19.33
CA ASN A 127 -3.52 32.18 20.56
C ASN A 127 -3.60 30.92 21.46
N ARG A 128 -3.60 29.72 20.86
CA ARG A 128 -3.77 28.42 21.55
C ARG A 128 -2.52 27.53 21.51
N LEU A 129 -1.34 28.13 21.55
CA LEU A 129 -0.06 27.39 21.50
C LEU A 129 0.08 26.31 22.59
N ALA A 130 -0.39 26.59 23.81
CA ALA A 130 -0.36 25.62 24.90
C ALA A 130 -1.21 24.37 24.62
N ASP A 131 -2.36 24.53 23.95
CA ASP A 131 -3.20 23.40 23.54
C ASP A 131 -2.50 22.55 22.47
N PHE A 132 -1.77 23.21 21.55
CA PHE A 132 -1.00 22.52 20.52
C PHE A 132 0.10 21.64 21.13
N GLU A 133 0.93 22.21 22.01
CA GLU A 133 2.00 21.46 22.69
C GLU A 133 1.47 20.33 23.57
N LYS A 134 0.29 20.54 24.17
CA LYS A 134 -0.38 19.56 25.01
C LYS A 134 -0.93 18.39 24.18
N ASP A 135 -1.70 18.66 23.13
CA ASP A 135 -2.53 17.66 22.46
C ASP A 135 -1.94 17.12 21.14
N VAL A 136 -0.99 17.82 20.51
CA VAL A 136 -0.42 17.46 19.21
C VAL A 136 0.99 16.91 19.34
N VAL A 137 1.31 15.86 18.59
CA VAL A 137 2.68 15.36 18.46
C VAL A 137 3.03 14.94 17.04
N PHE A 138 4.25 15.27 16.65
CA PHE A 138 4.89 14.80 15.44
C PHE A 138 5.82 13.62 15.76
N ILE A 139 5.52 12.43 15.24
CA ILE A 139 6.34 11.24 15.48
C ILE A 139 7.35 11.08 14.33
N ASN A 140 8.61 11.33 14.66
CA ASN A 140 9.74 11.23 13.75
C ASN A 140 10.54 9.92 13.98
N SER A 141 11.51 9.63 13.11
CA SER A 141 12.50 8.60 13.40
C SER A 141 13.40 9.06 14.54
N ASN A 142 13.85 8.14 15.40
CA ASN A 142 14.66 8.52 16.56
C ASN A 142 16.01 9.14 16.14
N SER A 143 16.58 8.66 15.03
CA SER A 143 17.77 9.25 14.41
C SER A 143 17.53 10.68 13.93
N ASP A 144 16.38 10.97 13.30
CA ASP A 144 16.09 12.34 12.87
C ASP A 144 15.78 13.25 14.07
N CYS A 145 15.15 12.73 15.14
CA CYS A 145 14.96 13.45 16.41
C CYS A 145 16.28 13.98 16.97
N VAL A 146 17.32 13.13 17.07
CA VAL A 146 18.63 13.58 17.59
C VAL A 146 19.35 14.52 16.62
N LEU A 147 19.25 14.30 15.31
CA LEU A 147 19.84 15.18 14.30
C LEU A 147 19.25 16.61 14.36
N GLU A 148 17.93 16.71 14.52
CA GLU A 148 17.20 17.96 14.58
C GLU A 148 17.36 18.64 15.96
N ASN A 149 17.16 17.90 17.06
CA ASN A 149 16.92 18.50 18.38
C ASN A 149 18.06 18.37 19.40
N LEU A 150 19.05 17.48 19.22
CA LEU A 150 20.08 17.25 20.26
C LEU A 150 20.97 18.48 20.48
N ILE A 151 21.56 19.02 19.40
CA ILE A 151 22.47 20.18 19.47
C ILE A 151 21.75 21.46 19.96
N PRO A 152 20.55 21.82 19.44
CA PRO A 152 19.83 22.99 19.94
C PRO A 152 19.54 22.95 21.45
N ASN A 153 19.32 21.75 22.00
CA ASN A 153 19.00 21.56 23.43
C ASN A 153 20.21 21.15 24.27
N GLU A 154 21.44 21.14 23.73
CA GLU A 154 22.65 20.65 24.40
C GLU A 154 22.95 21.36 25.74
N LYS A 155 22.60 22.65 25.84
CA LYS A 155 22.82 23.46 27.06
C LYS A 155 21.97 22.97 28.24
N GLU A 156 20.83 22.36 27.98
CA GLU A 156 19.92 21.84 29.00
C GLU A 156 20.30 20.41 29.46
N ILE A 157 21.24 19.76 28.78
CA ILE A 157 21.69 18.41 29.10
C ILE A 157 22.68 18.45 30.28
N PRO A 158 22.49 17.65 31.35
CA PRO A 158 23.41 17.56 32.47
C PRO A 158 24.82 17.09 32.09
N GLU A 159 25.83 17.54 32.84
CA GLU A 159 27.24 17.26 32.53
C GLU A 159 27.60 15.77 32.62
N PHE A 160 27.04 15.05 33.60
CA PHE A 160 27.27 13.60 33.74
C PHE A 160 26.82 12.79 32.50
N ILE A 161 25.81 13.29 31.75
CA ILE A 161 25.40 12.67 30.48
C ILE A 161 26.37 13.06 29.37
N LYS A 162 26.84 14.32 29.35
CA LYS A 162 27.82 14.80 28.35
C LYS A 162 29.19 14.14 28.47
N GLU A 163 29.52 13.64 29.66
CA GLU A 163 30.75 12.90 29.92
C GLU A 163 30.72 11.47 29.37
N SER A 164 29.54 10.91 29.09
CA SER A 164 29.41 9.56 28.51
C SER A 164 30.04 9.44 27.11
N GLN A 165 30.61 8.27 26.83
CA GLN A 165 31.25 7.96 25.55
C GLN A 165 30.24 8.03 24.40
N GLU A 166 29.02 7.56 24.66
CA GLU A 166 27.90 7.45 23.74
C GLU A 166 27.40 8.83 23.32
N PHE A 167 27.24 9.76 24.28
CA PHE A 167 26.88 11.14 23.97
C PHE A 167 27.96 11.83 23.14
N ARG A 168 29.24 11.71 23.54
CA ARG A 168 30.36 12.35 22.81
C ARG A 168 30.47 11.83 21.38
N THR A 169 30.31 10.52 21.19
CA THR A 169 30.34 9.88 19.87
C THR A 169 29.16 10.34 19.01
N LEU A 170 27.94 10.31 19.55
CA LEU A 170 26.74 10.78 18.86
C LEU A 170 26.86 12.25 18.47
N ARG A 171 27.28 13.11 19.40
CA ARG A 171 27.48 14.55 19.15
C ARG A 171 28.50 14.81 18.04
N ARG A 172 29.64 14.12 18.07
CA ARG A 172 30.67 14.23 17.03
C ARG A 172 30.08 13.84 15.66
N ASN A 173 29.46 12.68 15.57
CA ASN A 173 28.89 12.18 14.32
C ASN A 173 27.77 13.10 13.79
N ILE A 174 26.94 13.69 14.66
CA ILE A 174 25.92 14.68 14.25
C ILE A 174 26.59 15.95 13.68
N ASN A 175 27.64 16.46 14.33
CA ASN A 175 28.37 17.63 13.83
C ASN A 175 29.07 17.34 12.49
N ASP A 176 29.69 16.17 12.37
CA ASP A 176 30.32 15.72 11.12
C ASP A 176 29.28 15.61 10.01
N PHE A 177 28.13 14.99 10.28
CA PHE A 177 27.00 14.93 9.36
C PHE A 177 26.52 16.33 8.94
N LYS A 178 26.32 17.26 9.88
CA LYS A 178 25.90 18.65 9.60
C LYS A 178 26.97 19.46 8.83
N SER A 179 28.24 19.14 9.02
CA SER A 179 29.34 19.80 8.30
C SER A 179 29.51 19.27 6.88
N LEU A 180 29.39 17.95 6.70
CA LEU A 180 29.52 17.27 5.40
C LEU A 180 28.30 17.49 4.52
N SER A 181 27.09 17.52 5.09
CA SER A 181 25.86 17.87 4.36
C SER A 181 25.87 19.29 3.79
N LYS A 182 26.72 20.20 4.32
CA LYS A 182 26.94 21.52 3.73
C LYS A 182 27.92 21.52 2.55
N LYS A 183 28.78 20.50 2.45
CA LYS A 183 29.79 20.38 1.38
C LYS A 183 29.15 19.68 0.17
N LYS A 184 29.04 20.41 -0.94
CA LYS A 184 28.25 20.03 -2.12
C LYS A 184 29.00 19.15 -3.12
N ASP A 185 29.71 18.13 -2.64
CA ASP A 185 30.45 17.18 -3.48
C ASP A 185 30.02 15.72 -3.23
N GLU A 186 30.15 14.86 -4.26
CA GLU A 186 29.65 13.48 -4.20
C GLU A 186 30.33 12.65 -3.10
N THR A 187 31.59 12.92 -2.79
CA THR A 187 32.35 12.21 -1.76
C THR A 187 31.80 12.56 -0.37
N SER A 188 31.62 13.85 -0.10
CA SER A 188 31.00 14.34 1.15
C SER A 188 29.59 13.79 1.34
N ASN A 189 28.80 13.69 0.26
CA ASN A 189 27.45 13.09 0.31
C ASN A 189 27.47 11.59 0.65
N ARG A 190 28.38 10.81 0.06
CA ARG A 190 28.52 9.38 0.41
C ARG A 190 28.95 9.19 1.86
N LEU A 191 29.86 10.04 2.34
CA LEU A 191 30.30 10.01 3.74
C LEU A 191 29.19 10.43 4.70
N SER A 192 28.40 11.45 4.37
CA SER A 192 27.28 11.89 5.20
C SER A 192 26.17 10.83 5.26
N GLU A 193 25.86 10.14 4.16
CA GLU A 193 24.93 9.00 4.16
C GLU A 193 25.44 7.84 5.06
N ARG A 194 26.74 7.55 5.02
CA ARG A 194 27.36 6.54 5.89
C ARG A 194 27.27 6.93 7.37
N ILE A 195 27.60 8.17 7.72
CA ILE A 195 27.50 8.68 9.11
C ILE A 195 26.04 8.68 9.57
N LYS A 196 25.09 9.08 8.71
CA LYS A 196 23.65 9.01 9.04
C LYS A 196 23.21 7.58 9.36
N THR A 197 23.74 6.61 8.62
CA THR A 197 23.46 5.18 8.86
C THR A 197 24.07 4.71 10.18
N GLU A 198 25.28 5.16 10.53
CA GLU A 198 25.94 4.87 11.81
C GLU A 198 25.15 5.46 12.99
N ILE A 199 24.68 6.71 12.85
CA ILE A 199 23.80 7.35 13.84
C ILE A 199 22.54 6.52 14.04
N GLN A 200 21.91 6.06 12.95
CA GLN A 200 20.67 5.30 13.00
C GLN A 200 20.81 3.90 13.60
N LYS A 201 21.91 3.19 13.30
CA LYS A 201 22.08 1.77 13.67
C LYS A 201 22.84 1.56 14.96
N GLU A 202 23.72 2.49 15.34
CA GLU A 202 24.66 2.32 16.44
C GLU A 202 24.60 3.45 17.46
N ASN A 203 24.85 4.71 17.05
CA ASN A 203 25.06 5.80 18.02
C ASN A 203 23.76 6.22 18.75
N GLU A 204 22.65 6.44 18.04
CA GLU A 204 21.37 6.79 18.68
C GLU A 204 20.84 5.65 19.55
N PRO A 205 20.81 4.38 19.09
CA PRO A 205 20.38 3.28 19.94
C PRO A 205 21.20 3.15 21.21
N ALA A 206 22.54 3.25 21.13
CA ALA A 206 23.41 3.18 22.30
C ALA A 206 23.16 4.34 23.29
N PHE A 207 23.06 5.58 22.80
CA PHE A 207 22.77 6.72 23.65
C PHE A 207 21.40 6.61 24.33
N ARG A 208 20.39 6.17 23.58
CA ARG A 208 19.05 5.97 24.13
C ARG A 208 19.00 4.86 25.17
N GLN A 209 19.81 3.80 25.03
CA GLN A 209 19.89 2.74 26.04
C GLN A 209 20.37 3.29 27.38
N ILE A 210 21.35 4.20 27.39
CA ILE A 210 21.80 4.87 28.62
C ILE A 210 20.67 5.70 29.23
N LEU A 211 19.96 6.49 28.41
CA LEU A 211 18.83 7.26 28.90
C LEU A 211 17.76 6.36 29.51
N SER A 212 17.42 5.25 28.82
CA SER A 212 16.50 4.25 29.34
C SER A 212 16.98 3.74 30.70
N ASN A 213 18.23 3.28 30.82
CA ASN A 213 18.76 2.78 32.09
C ASN A 213 18.66 3.84 33.21
N LEU A 214 18.99 5.10 32.94
CA LEU A 214 18.85 6.19 33.91
C LEU A 214 17.40 6.38 34.39
N PHE A 215 16.41 6.33 33.49
CA PHE A 215 15.00 6.42 33.90
C PHE A 215 14.57 5.21 34.73
N TYR A 216 15.07 4.00 34.42
CA TYR A 216 14.74 2.79 35.18
C TYR A 216 15.45 2.73 36.53
N GLU A 217 16.63 3.33 36.67
CA GLU A 217 17.36 3.45 37.94
C GLU A 217 16.75 4.50 38.88
N ASN A 218 16.17 5.58 38.33
CA ASN A 218 15.64 6.71 39.12
C ASN A 218 14.12 6.65 39.33
N GLY A 219 13.40 5.73 38.69
CA GLY A 219 11.95 5.55 38.86
C GLY A 219 11.57 4.08 38.79
N GLU A 220 10.93 3.58 39.84
CA GLU A 220 10.57 2.16 39.99
C GLU A 220 9.38 1.78 39.09
N ASN A 221 8.43 2.71 38.91
CA ASN A 221 7.21 2.49 38.12
C ASN A 221 7.04 3.53 37.00
N LYS A 222 6.03 3.31 36.15
CA LYS A 222 5.76 4.17 34.99
C LYS A 222 5.39 5.59 35.39
N GLU A 223 4.61 5.77 36.45
CA GLU A 223 4.18 7.08 36.93
C GLU A 223 5.37 7.93 37.40
N GLU A 224 6.32 7.34 38.13
CA GLU A 224 7.55 7.99 38.58
C GLU A 224 8.43 8.42 37.40
N ARG A 225 8.60 7.56 36.40
CA ARG A 225 9.35 7.91 35.18
C ARG A 225 8.71 9.06 34.40
N ILE A 226 7.38 9.10 34.35
CA ILE A 226 6.64 10.21 33.77
C ILE A 226 6.86 11.49 34.59
N ALA A 227 6.88 11.40 35.93
CA ALA A 227 7.15 12.53 36.80
C ALA A 227 8.57 13.08 36.60
N LEU A 228 9.58 12.21 36.47
CA LEU A 228 10.96 12.62 36.12
C LEU A 228 10.99 13.39 34.80
N LEU A 229 10.35 12.85 33.74
CA LEU A 229 10.32 13.48 32.43
C LEU A 229 9.67 14.87 32.44
N LYS A 230 8.72 15.12 33.35
CA LYS A 230 7.92 16.35 33.40
C LYS A 230 8.38 17.40 34.40
N ASN A 231 9.01 16.98 35.50
CA ASN A 231 9.25 17.85 36.65
C ASN A 231 10.75 17.95 37.00
N ASP A 232 11.56 16.97 36.65
CA ASP A 232 12.99 16.96 37.00
C ASP A 232 13.82 17.72 35.95
N LYS A 233 14.50 18.77 36.40
CA LYS A 233 15.39 19.60 35.57
C LYS A 233 16.48 18.81 34.85
N ASN A 234 16.90 17.66 35.39
CA ASN A 234 17.90 16.80 34.77
C ASN A 234 17.35 16.04 33.54
N PHE A 235 16.03 15.92 33.42
CA PHE A 235 15.38 15.06 32.42
C PHE A 235 14.39 15.81 31.50
N LEU A 236 13.99 17.04 31.82
CA LEU A 236 13.07 17.87 30.99
C LEU A 236 13.47 17.97 29.51
N TRP A 237 14.78 18.06 29.23
CA TRP A 237 15.32 18.16 27.87
C TRP A 237 15.03 16.91 27.02
N VAL A 238 14.82 15.75 27.65
CA VAL A 238 14.59 14.47 26.95
C VAL A 238 13.32 14.53 26.11
N ALA A 239 12.26 15.17 26.61
CA ALA A 239 11.01 15.35 25.85
C ALA A 239 11.18 16.31 24.66
N LYS A 240 12.11 17.27 24.74
CA LYS A 240 12.46 18.17 23.62
C LYS A 240 13.26 17.46 22.54
N VAL A 241 14.17 16.56 22.94
CA VAL A 241 14.96 15.76 21.98
C VAL A 241 14.15 14.62 21.39
N TYR A 242 13.37 13.91 22.22
CA TYR A 242 12.53 12.78 21.84
C TYR A 242 11.04 13.05 22.17
N PRO A 243 10.32 13.81 21.32
CA PRO A 243 8.91 14.13 21.53
C PRO A 243 8.00 12.90 21.69
N ALA A 244 8.37 11.77 21.07
CA ALA A 244 7.64 10.51 21.17
C ALA A 244 7.57 9.96 22.61
N SER A 245 8.45 10.40 23.53
CA SER A 245 8.39 10.04 24.95
C SER A 245 7.11 10.55 25.63
N LEU A 246 6.48 11.59 25.11
CA LEU A 246 5.19 12.11 25.59
C LEU A 246 3.98 11.51 24.83
N SER A 247 4.16 10.52 23.96
CA SER A 247 3.07 9.98 23.12
C SER A 247 1.85 9.44 23.89
N PHE A 248 1.99 9.08 25.17
CA PHE A 248 0.90 8.53 25.98
C PHE A 248 -0.18 9.55 26.37
N GLU A 249 0.13 10.85 26.35
CA GLU A 249 -0.81 11.93 26.71
C GLU A 249 -1.37 12.70 25.50
N LYS A 250 -0.89 12.39 24.29
CA LYS A 250 -1.22 13.13 23.06
C LYS A 250 -2.51 12.61 22.45
N LYS A 251 -3.26 13.52 21.82
CA LYS A 251 -4.53 13.23 21.14
C LYS A 251 -4.38 13.20 19.62
N ILE A 252 -3.58 14.09 19.06
CA ILE A 252 -3.38 14.24 17.61
C ILE A 252 -1.96 13.79 17.25
N PHE A 253 -1.85 12.82 16.35
CA PHE A 253 -0.58 12.24 15.90
C PHE A 253 -0.35 12.52 14.42
N PHE A 254 0.78 13.13 14.09
CA PHE A 254 1.27 13.25 12.71
C PHE A 254 2.46 12.31 12.51
N LEU A 255 2.35 11.38 11.57
CA LEU A 255 3.42 10.45 11.23
C LEU A 255 3.30 9.91 9.80
N SER A 256 4.40 9.41 9.25
CA SER A 256 4.35 8.74 7.94
C SER A 256 3.71 7.35 8.06
N VAL A 257 3.19 6.83 6.95
CA VAL A 257 2.70 5.44 6.85
C VAL A 257 3.82 4.45 7.23
N ASP A 258 5.06 4.68 6.78
CA ASP A 258 6.20 3.83 7.15
C ASP A 258 6.44 3.79 8.67
N LYS A 259 6.39 4.95 9.35
CA LYS A 259 6.55 5.03 10.80
C LYS A 259 5.39 4.37 11.56
N PHE A 260 4.19 4.40 10.98
CA PHE A 260 2.99 3.76 11.53
C PHE A 260 3.06 2.22 11.52
N LEU A 261 3.80 1.64 10.56
CA LEU A 261 3.94 0.18 10.40
C LEU A 261 5.03 -0.44 11.28
N VAL A 262 5.95 0.37 11.82
CA VAL A 262 7.08 -0.12 12.62
C VAL A 262 6.88 0.13 14.12
N LYS A 263 7.63 -0.60 14.94
CA LYS A 263 7.60 -0.47 16.41
C LYS A 263 8.04 0.95 16.81
N ASN A 264 7.24 1.60 17.66
CA ASN A 264 7.64 2.81 18.36
C ASN A 264 8.38 2.44 19.64
N SER A 265 9.53 3.05 19.89
CA SER A 265 10.38 2.76 21.05
C SER A 265 10.65 4.05 21.83
N PRO A 266 9.65 4.53 22.61
CA PRO A 266 9.84 5.66 23.52
C PRO A 266 10.83 5.31 24.64
N ILE A 267 11.41 6.34 25.27
CA ILE A 267 12.48 6.14 26.28
C ILE A 267 11.92 5.61 27.60
N ILE A 268 10.78 6.14 28.04
CA ILE A 268 10.26 5.93 29.39
C ILE A 268 9.28 4.75 29.51
N GLN A 269 8.89 4.13 28.40
CA GLN A 269 7.91 3.04 28.39
C GLN A 269 8.30 1.97 27.38
N GLN A 270 7.70 0.79 27.50
CA GLN A 270 7.93 -0.31 26.58
C GLN A 270 7.57 0.07 25.14
N SER A 271 8.31 -0.51 24.20
CA SER A 271 8.05 -0.35 22.78
C SER A 271 6.69 -0.94 22.39
N TYR A 272 5.95 -0.26 21.51
CA TYR A 272 4.60 -0.63 21.08
C TYR A 272 4.40 -0.35 19.60
N TYR A 273 3.45 -0.99 18.93
CA TYR A 273 3.10 -0.65 17.54
C TYR A 273 1.95 0.34 17.51
N PHE A 274 1.99 1.31 16.58
CA PHE A 274 0.87 2.23 16.41
C PHE A 274 -0.40 1.54 15.93
N ILE A 275 -0.28 0.36 15.30
CA ILE A 275 -1.41 -0.47 14.86
C ILE A 275 -2.06 -1.26 16.00
N ASP A 276 -1.48 -1.21 17.21
CA ASP A 276 -2.01 -1.93 18.37
C ASP A 276 -3.45 -1.49 18.69
N LYS A 277 -4.35 -2.47 18.89
CA LYS A 277 -5.77 -2.21 19.21
C LYS A 277 -5.90 -1.31 20.44
N ASP A 278 -5.04 -1.49 21.44
CA ASP A 278 -5.07 -0.69 22.66
C ASP A 278 -4.66 0.77 22.39
N PHE A 279 -3.73 0.98 21.44
CA PHE A 279 -3.36 2.32 21.02
C PHE A 279 -4.46 2.96 20.16
N LEU A 280 -4.98 2.22 19.17
CA LEU A 280 -5.94 2.72 18.18
C LEU A 280 -7.38 2.73 18.63
N LYS A 281 -7.77 2.10 19.74
CA LYS A 281 -9.17 1.89 20.12
C LYS A 281 -10.05 3.13 19.84
N ASN A 282 -10.99 2.99 18.89
CA ASN A 282 -11.93 4.02 18.45
C ASN A 282 -11.28 5.28 17.85
N ALA A 283 -10.08 5.16 17.27
CA ALA A 283 -9.36 6.27 16.65
C ALA A 283 -10.01 6.73 15.34
N LEU A 284 -9.75 7.98 15.00
CA LEU A 284 -10.03 8.56 13.70
C LEU A 284 -8.71 8.66 12.91
N ILE A 285 -8.61 7.93 11.81
CA ILE A 285 -7.39 7.82 11.01
C ILE A 285 -7.61 8.48 9.66
N PHE A 286 -6.88 9.56 9.40
CA PHE A 286 -6.79 10.19 8.08
C PHE A 286 -5.58 9.64 7.33
N ILE A 287 -5.79 9.21 6.09
CA ILE A 287 -4.71 8.80 5.18
C ILE A 287 -4.75 9.73 3.97
N ASP A 288 -3.83 10.70 3.94
CA ASP A 288 -3.62 11.56 2.78
C ASP A 288 -2.78 10.84 1.73
N GLU A 289 -3.05 11.10 0.45
CA GLU A 289 -2.58 10.29 -0.68
C GLU A 289 -2.87 8.78 -0.46
N PHE A 290 -4.13 8.48 -0.08
CA PHE A 290 -4.60 7.15 0.31
C PHE A 290 -4.11 6.02 -0.61
N ASP A 291 -4.19 6.20 -1.91
CA ASP A 291 -3.81 5.20 -2.91
C ASP A 291 -2.30 4.97 -3.01
N ALA A 292 -1.46 5.94 -2.63
CA ALA A 292 -0.01 5.76 -2.53
C ALA A 292 0.39 4.96 -1.26
N SER A 293 -0.42 5.01 -0.21
CA SER A 293 -0.14 4.30 1.05
C SER A 293 -0.04 2.77 0.87
N LYS A 294 -0.74 2.21 -0.13
CA LYS A 294 -0.66 0.78 -0.47
C LYS A 294 0.76 0.33 -0.80
N GLU A 295 1.50 1.10 -1.60
CA GLU A 295 2.85 0.73 -2.02
C GLU A 295 3.82 0.74 -0.83
N VAL A 296 3.66 1.70 0.09
CA VAL A 296 4.45 1.75 1.34
C VAL A 296 4.18 0.54 2.21
N ILE A 297 2.91 0.16 2.36
CA ILE A 297 2.50 -1.02 3.13
C ILE A 297 3.05 -2.30 2.50
N LEU A 298 2.90 -2.45 1.18
CA LEU A 298 3.40 -3.62 0.46
C LEU A 298 4.92 -3.75 0.60
N LYS A 299 5.65 -2.63 0.45
CA LYS A 299 7.09 -2.59 0.65
C LYS A 299 7.48 -3.05 2.04
N ASN A 300 6.82 -2.52 3.08
CA ASN A 300 7.09 -2.90 4.46
C ASN A 300 6.82 -4.40 4.71
N ILE A 301 5.72 -4.94 4.18
CA ILE A 301 5.39 -6.37 4.26
C ILE A 301 6.52 -7.20 3.63
N ILE A 302 6.95 -6.86 2.40
CA ILE A 302 7.98 -7.61 1.69
C ILE A 302 9.33 -7.56 2.44
N GLU A 303 9.81 -6.37 2.77
CA GLU A 303 11.11 -6.20 3.44
C GLU A 303 11.14 -6.86 4.83
N THR A 304 10.02 -6.81 5.55
CA THR A 304 9.92 -7.40 6.88
C THR A 304 9.99 -8.93 6.81
N GLN A 305 9.30 -9.55 5.85
CA GLN A 305 9.31 -11.02 5.75
C GLN A 305 10.60 -11.57 5.13
N LEU A 306 11.21 -10.86 4.17
CA LEU A 306 12.51 -11.27 3.62
C LEU A 306 13.62 -11.33 4.68
N LYS A 307 13.60 -10.41 5.65
CA LYS A 307 14.55 -10.40 6.78
C LYS A 307 14.33 -11.52 7.78
N LYS A 308 13.16 -12.18 7.75
CA LYS A 308 12.71 -13.13 8.78
C LYS A 308 12.56 -14.56 8.27
N ARG A 309 13.12 -14.89 7.09
CA ARG A 309 13.13 -16.28 6.61
C ARG A 309 13.84 -17.18 7.63
N VAL A 310 13.29 -18.35 7.89
CA VAL A 310 13.83 -19.30 8.88
C VAL A 310 13.99 -20.68 8.25
N ASP A 311 15.05 -21.39 8.60
CA ASP A 311 15.19 -22.81 8.30
C ASP A 311 14.16 -23.58 9.13
N ILE A 312 13.07 -23.98 8.47
CA ILE A 312 11.88 -24.50 9.16
C ILE A 312 12.12 -25.89 9.75
N ILE A 313 12.99 -26.68 9.11
CA ILE A 313 13.40 -28.00 9.61
C ILE A 313 14.33 -27.81 10.81
N GLY A 314 15.35 -26.95 10.68
CA GLY A 314 16.24 -26.64 11.79
C GLY A 314 15.53 -26.04 13.02
N LEU A 315 14.46 -25.25 12.80
CA LEU A 315 13.60 -24.76 13.88
C LEU A 315 12.86 -25.91 14.58
N PHE A 316 12.27 -26.83 13.81
CA PHE A 316 11.59 -28.00 14.37
C PHE A 316 12.55 -28.89 15.16
N GLU A 317 13.71 -29.22 14.58
CA GLU A 317 14.76 -30.02 15.21
C GLU A 317 15.21 -29.43 16.54
N GLN A 318 15.42 -28.11 16.60
CA GLN A 318 15.82 -27.42 17.82
C GLN A 318 14.72 -27.50 18.89
N ILE A 319 13.45 -27.26 18.53
CA ILE A 319 12.33 -27.36 19.48
C ILE A 319 12.18 -28.80 20.00
N TYR A 320 12.24 -29.78 19.10
CA TYR A 320 12.15 -31.20 19.44
C TYR A 320 13.31 -31.64 20.36
N SER A 321 14.54 -31.26 20.02
CA SER A 321 15.74 -31.54 20.82
C SER A 321 15.62 -30.95 22.22
N SER A 322 15.17 -29.69 22.33
CA SER A 322 14.97 -29.03 23.62
C SER A 322 13.90 -29.72 24.48
N PHE A 323 12.75 -30.10 23.91
CA PHE A 323 11.74 -30.85 24.67
C PHE A 323 12.21 -32.26 25.07
N SER A 324 13.12 -32.87 24.31
CA SER A 324 13.62 -34.21 24.56
C SER A 324 14.76 -34.24 25.58
N SER A 325 15.62 -33.23 25.58
CA SER A 325 16.87 -33.19 26.37
C SER A 325 16.82 -32.28 27.60
N LEU A 326 15.96 -31.26 27.62
CA LEU A 326 15.91 -30.27 28.70
C LEU A 326 14.75 -30.52 29.66
N THR A 327 14.96 -30.17 30.93
CA THR A 327 13.89 -30.12 31.93
C THR A 327 13.42 -28.68 32.06
N ILE A 328 12.22 -28.40 31.53
CA ILE A 328 11.63 -27.05 31.59
C ILE A 328 11.40 -26.64 33.06
N PRO A 329 11.86 -25.45 33.49
CA PRO A 329 11.69 -24.96 34.85
C PRO A 329 10.23 -25.02 35.33
N THR A 330 10.05 -25.37 36.61
CA THR A 330 8.71 -25.56 37.21
C THR A 330 7.84 -24.31 37.15
N ILE A 331 8.44 -23.11 37.11
CA ILE A 331 7.70 -21.84 36.98
C ILE A 331 6.88 -21.75 35.68
N TYR A 332 7.36 -22.34 34.58
CA TYR A 332 6.62 -22.39 33.32
C TYR A 332 5.52 -23.46 33.31
N ARG A 333 5.50 -24.37 34.30
CA ARG A 333 4.50 -25.43 34.42
C ARG A 333 3.38 -25.10 35.42
N LYS A 334 3.55 -24.05 36.24
CA LYS A 334 2.54 -23.61 37.23
C LYS A 334 1.50 -22.69 36.57
N ASN A 335 0.25 -22.79 37.01
CA ASN A 335 -0.79 -21.85 36.63
C ASN A 335 -0.69 -20.57 37.48
N SER A 336 -1.00 -19.43 36.87
CA SER A 336 -1.21 -18.16 37.57
C SER A 336 -2.54 -18.16 38.32
N GLN A 337 -2.71 -17.29 39.32
CA GLN A 337 -3.98 -17.07 40.00
C GLN A 337 -5.09 -16.64 39.03
N LYS A 338 -4.73 -15.85 38.01
CA LYS A 338 -5.67 -15.43 36.95
C LYS A 338 -6.08 -16.60 36.06
N TRP A 339 -5.17 -17.54 35.79
CA TRP A 339 -5.44 -18.74 35.00
C TRP A 339 -6.35 -19.70 35.75
N GLU A 340 -6.09 -19.94 37.04
CA GLU A 340 -6.95 -20.77 37.91
C GLU A 340 -8.38 -20.23 37.93
N LYS A 341 -8.57 -18.92 38.14
CA LYS A 341 -9.89 -18.28 38.08
C LYS A 341 -10.58 -18.39 36.71
N LYS A 342 -9.82 -18.45 35.61
CA LYS A 342 -10.39 -18.69 34.26
C LYS A 342 -10.83 -20.14 34.10
N LYS A 343 -10.06 -21.09 34.64
CA LYS A 343 -10.35 -22.52 34.62
C LYS A 343 -11.58 -22.87 35.46
N GLU A 344 -11.74 -22.24 36.63
CA GLU A 344 -12.96 -22.37 37.44
C GLU A 344 -14.24 -21.99 36.66
N LYS A 345 -14.13 -21.05 35.72
CA LYS A 345 -15.24 -20.59 34.88
C LYS A 345 -15.43 -21.40 33.59
N ASN A 346 -14.43 -22.18 33.18
CA ASN A 346 -14.46 -22.98 31.97
C ASN A 346 -13.61 -24.24 32.19
N THR A 347 -14.28 -25.34 32.52
CA THR A 347 -13.67 -26.62 32.89
C THR A 347 -12.88 -27.29 31.76
N ASP A 348 -13.08 -26.89 30.51
CA ASP A 348 -12.37 -27.44 29.35
C ASP A 348 -10.98 -26.80 29.12
N LEU A 349 -10.62 -25.77 29.91
CA LEU A 349 -9.30 -25.15 29.86
C LEU A 349 -8.23 -26.10 30.42
N GLN A 350 -7.27 -26.45 29.57
CA GLN A 350 -6.11 -27.27 29.93
C GLN A 350 -5.18 -26.53 30.90
N ASP A 351 -4.49 -27.30 31.74
CA ASP A 351 -3.39 -26.78 32.56
C ASP A 351 -2.17 -26.43 31.71
N ILE A 352 -1.39 -25.44 32.13
CA ILE A 352 -0.18 -25.05 31.39
C ILE A 352 0.81 -26.22 31.27
N ALA A 353 0.91 -27.05 32.32
CA ALA A 353 1.71 -28.28 32.27
C ALA A 353 1.24 -29.25 31.17
N GLN A 354 -0.08 -29.44 31.02
CA GLN A 354 -0.65 -30.30 29.97
C GLN A 354 -0.38 -29.73 28.58
N ILE A 355 -0.44 -28.40 28.40
CA ILE A 355 -0.10 -27.75 27.13
C ILE A 355 1.35 -28.08 26.74
N ILE A 356 2.29 -27.94 27.68
CA ILE A 356 3.71 -28.28 27.44
C ILE A 356 3.86 -29.77 27.08
N ASP A 357 3.19 -30.66 27.81
CA ASP A 357 3.30 -32.10 27.56
C ASP A 357 2.67 -32.49 26.21
N ASN A 358 1.56 -31.85 25.81
CA ASN A 358 0.94 -32.04 24.50
C ASN A 358 1.85 -31.57 23.35
N LEU A 359 2.51 -30.42 23.51
CA LEU A 359 3.53 -29.94 22.55
C LEU A 359 4.66 -30.95 22.40
N LYS A 360 5.18 -31.46 23.51
CA LYS A 360 6.25 -32.48 23.52
C LYS A 360 5.81 -33.76 22.82
N ASN A 361 4.61 -34.26 23.10
CA ASN A 361 4.08 -35.49 22.51
C ASN A 361 3.89 -35.36 21.00
N GLU A 362 3.35 -34.23 20.52
CA GLU A 362 3.17 -34.02 19.08
C GLU A 362 4.50 -33.88 18.34
N ALA A 363 5.51 -33.24 18.96
CA ALA A 363 6.87 -33.18 18.41
C ALA A 363 7.49 -34.58 18.23
N ILE A 364 7.37 -35.43 19.27
CA ILE A 364 7.86 -36.82 19.24
C ILE A 364 7.16 -37.62 18.13
N LYS A 365 5.84 -37.45 17.97
CA LYS A 365 5.05 -38.14 16.96
C LYS A 365 5.50 -37.79 15.54
N ILE A 366 5.67 -36.49 15.24
CA ILE A 366 6.12 -36.04 13.92
C ILE A 366 7.56 -36.51 13.64
N ASN A 367 8.45 -36.44 14.64
CA ASN A 367 9.82 -36.95 14.49
C ASN A 367 9.83 -38.45 14.15
N LYS A 368 8.96 -39.25 14.77
CA LYS A 368 8.82 -40.68 14.48
C LYS A 368 8.20 -40.96 13.11
N GLU A 369 7.21 -40.17 12.69
CA GLU A 369 6.49 -40.35 11.41
C GLU A 369 7.40 -40.15 10.20
N TYR A 370 8.30 -39.17 10.25
CA TYR A 370 9.18 -38.81 9.12
C TYR A 370 10.67 -39.11 9.36
N ASN A 371 11.00 -39.78 10.48
CA ASN A 371 12.38 -40.05 10.93
C ASN A 371 13.32 -38.84 10.81
N ILE A 372 12.94 -37.70 11.40
CA ILE A 372 13.68 -36.42 11.30
C ILE A 372 15.02 -36.46 12.06
N ASN A 373 15.34 -37.58 12.73
CA ASN A 373 16.69 -37.82 13.24
C ASN A 373 17.73 -37.95 12.11
N TYR A 374 17.31 -38.28 10.89
CA TYR A 374 18.15 -38.28 9.69
C TYR A 374 18.11 -36.91 9.01
N SER A 375 19.30 -36.44 8.59
CA SER A 375 19.43 -35.16 7.90
C SER A 375 18.63 -35.20 6.59
N VAL A 376 17.96 -34.09 6.28
CA VAL A 376 17.20 -33.96 5.02
C VAL A 376 18.14 -33.41 3.94
N LYS A 377 18.21 -34.07 2.77
CA LYS A 377 19.08 -33.67 1.66
C LYS A 377 18.36 -33.73 0.32
N THR A 378 18.52 -32.73 -0.54
CA THR A 378 18.03 -32.75 -1.92
C THR A 378 18.90 -33.65 -2.81
N PHE A 379 18.26 -34.60 -3.49
CA PHE A 379 18.94 -35.61 -4.28
C PHE A 379 19.04 -35.23 -5.76
N GLY A 380 20.23 -35.35 -6.34
CA GLY A 380 20.45 -35.22 -7.79
C GLY A 380 20.29 -33.81 -8.36
N LEU A 381 20.30 -32.77 -7.50
CA LEU A 381 20.15 -31.36 -7.87
C LEU A 381 21.24 -30.48 -7.23
N SER A 382 22.46 -31.00 -7.08
CA SER A 382 23.56 -30.33 -6.37
C SER A 382 23.88 -28.93 -6.92
N ASN A 383 24.16 -27.99 -6.00
CA ASN A 383 24.45 -26.56 -6.23
C ASN A 383 23.31 -25.72 -6.83
N GLN A 384 22.05 -25.97 -6.43
CA GLN A 384 20.87 -25.30 -7.01
C GLN A 384 19.92 -24.81 -5.92
N LYS A 385 19.46 -23.56 -6.04
CA LYS A 385 18.23 -23.15 -5.36
C LYS A 385 17.06 -23.83 -6.04
N ASN A 386 16.21 -24.50 -5.27
CA ASN A 386 14.97 -25.10 -5.74
C ASN A 386 13.83 -24.44 -4.97
N PHE A 387 12.70 -24.19 -5.64
CA PHE A 387 11.56 -23.56 -4.96
C PHE A 387 10.30 -24.43 -5.00
N LEU A 388 9.57 -24.41 -3.90
CA LEU A 388 8.22 -24.94 -3.80
C LEU A 388 7.29 -23.79 -3.38
N PHE A 389 6.45 -23.33 -4.31
CA PHE A 389 5.52 -22.23 -4.10
C PHE A 389 4.16 -22.74 -3.63
N HIS A 390 3.47 -21.96 -2.80
CA HIS A 390 2.14 -22.28 -2.30
C HIS A 390 1.30 -21.01 -2.10
N ASP A 391 0.29 -20.83 -2.93
CA ASP A 391 -0.82 -19.87 -2.79
C ASP A 391 -2.05 -20.59 -2.22
N TYR A 392 -2.56 -21.55 -3.00
CA TYR A 392 -3.68 -22.43 -2.76
C TYR A 392 -3.29 -23.90 -2.93
N GLN A 393 -2.31 -24.14 -3.79
CA GLN A 393 -1.78 -25.45 -4.12
C GLN A 393 -0.26 -25.40 -4.20
N TYR A 394 0.38 -26.54 -4.05
CA TYR A 394 1.82 -26.65 -4.15
C TYR A 394 2.27 -26.67 -5.62
N HIS A 395 3.20 -25.79 -5.98
CA HIS A 395 3.81 -25.71 -7.30
C HIS A 395 5.31 -25.85 -7.20
N THR A 396 5.88 -26.87 -7.84
CA THR A 396 7.33 -26.98 -7.99
C THR A 396 7.83 -25.95 -9.00
N ILE A 397 8.94 -25.32 -8.64
CA ILE A 397 9.71 -24.42 -9.50
C ILE A 397 11.13 -24.97 -9.53
N VAL A 398 11.26 -26.08 -10.23
CA VAL A 398 12.49 -26.83 -10.48
C VAL A 398 12.46 -27.22 -11.96
N GLY A 399 13.62 -27.39 -12.60
CA GLY A 399 13.77 -27.59 -14.06
C GLY A 399 12.84 -28.65 -14.70
N ASP A 400 12.80 -28.67 -16.03
CA ASP A 400 11.70 -29.22 -16.84
C ASP A 400 11.03 -30.50 -16.36
N LYS A 401 9.68 -30.44 -16.34
CA LYS A 401 8.72 -31.51 -16.09
C LYS A 401 8.71 -32.13 -14.69
N LYS A 402 9.61 -31.72 -13.79
CA LYS A 402 9.66 -32.21 -12.40
C LYS A 402 8.57 -31.58 -11.51
N ASN A 403 7.35 -32.11 -11.62
CA ASN A 403 6.17 -31.62 -10.91
C ASN A 403 5.82 -32.44 -9.65
N PHE A 404 6.54 -33.53 -9.38
CA PHE A 404 6.28 -34.39 -8.22
C PHE A 404 7.48 -34.44 -7.27
N ILE A 405 7.21 -34.46 -5.96
CA ILE A 405 8.22 -34.39 -4.90
C ILE A 405 7.87 -35.33 -3.76
N TYR A 406 8.79 -36.23 -3.42
CA TYR A 406 8.64 -37.22 -2.35
C TYR A 406 9.92 -37.38 -1.53
N LEU A 407 9.75 -37.90 -0.31
CA LEU A 407 10.82 -38.25 0.60
C LEU A 407 11.18 -39.72 0.49
N GLN A 408 12.48 -40.01 0.41
CA GLN A 408 13.02 -41.36 0.46
C GLN A 408 14.05 -41.47 1.56
N GLN A 409 13.76 -42.30 2.55
CA GLN A 409 14.70 -42.63 3.60
C GLN A 409 15.79 -43.56 3.06
N ASP A 410 17.04 -43.23 3.38
CA ASP A 410 18.24 -44.03 3.13
C ASP A 410 18.84 -44.41 4.49
N ASP A 411 18.67 -45.67 4.87
CA ASP A 411 19.14 -46.18 6.17
C ASP A 411 20.65 -46.45 6.20
N GLU A 412 21.29 -46.63 5.04
CA GLU A 412 22.74 -46.86 4.95
C GLU A 412 23.49 -45.54 5.17
N GLU A 413 23.07 -44.48 4.47
CA GLU A 413 23.65 -43.14 4.59
C GLU A 413 23.03 -42.32 5.74
N GLN A 414 21.94 -42.80 6.35
CA GLN A 414 21.19 -42.11 7.41
C GLN A 414 20.69 -40.72 6.98
N ILE A 415 20.19 -40.63 5.75
CA ILE A 415 19.73 -39.39 5.11
C ILE A 415 18.29 -39.56 4.61
N ASN A 416 17.48 -38.50 4.77
CA ASN A 416 16.18 -38.37 4.14
C ASN A 416 16.32 -37.60 2.82
N ASN A 417 16.30 -38.32 1.70
CA ASN A 417 16.47 -37.76 0.37
C ASN A 417 15.17 -37.15 -0.18
N ILE A 418 15.24 -35.88 -0.60
CA ILE A 418 14.17 -35.20 -1.33
C ILE A 418 14.39 -35.41 -2.83
N HIS A 419 13.45 -36.10 -3.48
CA HIS A 419 13.49 -36.36 -4.91
C HIS A 419 12.51 -35.45 -5.66
N PHE A 420 13.01 -34.74 -6.68
CA PHE A 420 12.19 -34.02 -7.65
C PHE A 420 12.12 -34.82 -8.95
N VAL A 421 10.92 -35.27 -9.31
CA VAL A 421 10.70 -36.18 -10.45
C VAL A 421 9.52 -35.73 -11.31
N GLU A 422 9.49 -36.23 -12.54
CA GLU A 422 8.35 -36.14 -13.44
C GLU A 422 7.17 -36.97 -12.91
N ALA A 423 5.94 -36.59 -13.30
CA ALA A 423 4.72 -37.22 -12.77
C ALA A 423 4.62 -38.73 -13.10
N ASP A 424 5.21 -39.17 -14.22
CA ASP A 424 5.28 -40.58 -14.64
C ASP A 424 6.26 -41.42 -13.79
N LYS A 425 7.24 -40.78 -13.15
CA LYS A 425 8.24 -41.39 -12.26
C LYS A 425 7.90 -41.23 -10.78
N ALA A 426 6.70 -40.74 -10.48
CA ALA A 426 6.23 -40.50 -9.11
C ALA A 426 6.10 -41.81 -8.32
N ARG A 427 6.69 -41.85 -7.12
CA ARG A 427 6.49 -42.95 -6.15
C ARG A 427 5.41 -42.57 -5.14
N LYS A 428 4.17 -42.99 -5.41
CA LYS A 428 3.00 -42.69 -4.55
C LYS A 428 2.98 -43.47 -3.23
N ASP A 429 3.79 -44.53 -3.13
CA ASP A 429 3.99 -45.31 -1.90
C ASP A 429 4.87 -44.58 -0.86
N LYS A 430 5.53 -43.50 -1.28
CA LYS A 430 6.43 -42.71 -0.43
C LYS A 430 5.76 -41.41 0.05
N PRO A 431 6.09 -40.91 1.26
CA PRO A 431 5.53 -39.67 1.77
C PRO A 431 5.82 -38.48 0.84
N SER A 432 4.81 -37.63 0.62
CA SER A 432 5.04 -36.40 -0.14
C SER A 432 5.82 -35.39 0.70
N VAL A 433 6.74 -34.65 0.06
CA VAL A 433 7.42 -33.52 0.71
C VAL A 433 6.42 -32.43 1.10
N THR A 434 5.31 -32.29 0.37
CA THR A 434 4.26 -31.32 0.68
C THR A 434 3.54 -31.68 1.98
N GLU A 435 3.27 -32.97 2.22
CA GLU A 435 2.68 -33.48 3.46
C GLU A 435 3.63 -33.29 4.64
N PHE A 436 4.90 -33.65 4.45
CA PHE A 436 5.97 -33.45 5.42
C PHE A 436 6.10 -31.99 5.86
N LEU A 437 6.22 -31.06 4.90
CA LEU A 437 6.34 -29.63 5.18
C LEU A 437 5.04 -29.07 5.81
N THR A 438 3.88 -29.60 5.43
CA THR A 438 2.59 -29.24 6.03
C THR A 438 2.52 -29.70 7.49
N ALA A 439 2.99 -30.91 7.80
CA ALA A 439 3.03 -31.46 9.15
C ALA A 439 3.96 -30.63 10.06
N ILE A 440 5.18 -30.34 9.59
CA ILE A 440 6.14 -29.50 10.33
C ILE A 440 5.56 -28.10 10.54
N LYS A 441 5.05 -27.45 9.50
CA LYS A 441 4.46 -26.12 9.63
C LYS A 441 3.23 -26.14 10.55
N GLY A 442 2.41 -27.18 10.48
CA GLY A 442 1.27 -27.40 11.37
C GLY A 442 1.71 -27.45 12.83
N PHE A 443 2.77 -28.21 13.13
CA PHE A 443 3.36 -28.25 14.46
C PHE A 443 3.94 -26.91 14.89
N ILE A 444 4.69 -26.21 14.04
CA ILE A 444 5.23 -24.89 14.39
C ILE A 444 4.10 -23.89 14.71
N ASN A 445 2.98 -23.95 14.00
CA ASN A 445 1.80 -23.15 14.35
C ASN A 445 1.16 -23.58 15.68
N TYR A 446 1.08 -24.89 15.95
CA TYR A 446 0.60 -25.42 17.22
C TYR A 446 1.49 -24.98 18.39
N PHE A 447 2.82 -25.06 18.21
CA PHE A 447 3.84 -24.57 19.13
C PHE A 447 3.71 -23.07 19.38
N LYS A 448 3.54 -22.24 18.34
CA LYS A 448 3.29 -20.79 18.50
C LYS A 448 2.07 -20.52 19.39
N GLY A 449 0.98 -21.28 19.20
CA GLY A 449 -0.22 -21.20 20.02
C GLY A 449 0.04 -21.56 21.48
N GLY A 450 0.72 -22.68 21.74
CA GLY A 450 1.08 -23.09 23.09
C GLY A 450 2.06 -22.13 23.78
N ALA A 451 3.12 -21.70 23.08
CA ALA A 451 4.10 -20.73 23.57
C ALA A 451 3.45 -19.40 23.97
N LYS A 452 2.46 -18.92 23.20
CA LYS A 452 1.65 -17.75 23.57
C LYS A 452 0.97 -17.95 24.93
N LEU A 453 0.27 -19.06 25.13
CA LEU A 453 -0.45 -19.32 26.38
C LEU A 453 0.50 -19.46 27.57
N ILE A 454 1.64 -20.16 27.38
CA ILE A 454 2.69 -20.31 28.39
C ILE A 454 3.25 -18.93 28.79
N ALA A 455 3.57 -18.08 27.81
CA ALA A 455 4.10 -16.75 28.06
C ALA A 455 3.07 -15.80 28.67
N GLU A 456 1.80 -15.82 28.26
CA GLU A 456 0.72 -15.05 28.89
C GLU A 456 0.55 -15.44 30.37
N ASN A 457 0.64 -16.74 30.68
CA ASN A 457 0.60 -17.23 32.05
C ASN A 457 1.85 -16.84 32.85
N TYR A 458 3.04 -16.98 32.29
CA TYR A 458 4.30 -16.59 32.95
C TYR A 458 4.34 -15.09 33.24
N GLN A 459 3.86 -14.27 32.30
CA GLN A 459 3.67 -12.84 32.48
C GLN A 459 2.76 -12.55 33.67
N GLN A 460 1.63 -13.26 33.78
CA GLN A 460 0.69 -13.09 34.90
C GLN A 460 1.34 -13.44 36.24
N ILE A 461 2.09 -14.55 36.32
CA ILE A 461 2.82 -14.94 37.54
C ILE A 461 3.81 -13.85 37.96
N LYS A 462 4.54 -13.24 37.01
CA LYS A 462 5.46 -12.16 37.32
C LYS A 462 4.76 -10.89 37.80
N ASN A 463 3.60 -10.58 37.24
CA ASN A 463 2.83 -9.38 37.59
C ASN A 463 1.85 -9.61 38.76
N GLU A 464 1.87 -10.78 39.41
CA GLU A 464 1.06 -11.04 40.62
C GLU A 464 1.65 -10.34 41.86
N ASN A 465 2.93 -10.01 41.84
CA ASN A 465 3.53 -9.21 42.90
C ASN A 465 3.35 -7.71 42.57
N PRO A 466 2.54 -6.96 43.34
CA PRO A 466 2.24 -5.56 43.06
C PRO A 466 3.46 -4.63 43.19
N ASN A 467 4.57 -5.11 43.78
CA ASN A 467 5.81 -4.35 43.98
C ASN A 467 6.88 -4.63 42.89
N THR A 468 6.58 -5.43 41.87
CA THR A 468 7.51 -5.70 40.75
C THR A 468 6.99 -5.06 39.47
N GLU A 469 7.89 -4.54 38.64
CA GLU A 469 7.56 -4.00 37.32
C GLU A 469 6.63 -4.91 36.51
N ASP A 470 5.78 -4.31 35.68
CA ASP A 470 4.99 -5.03 34.68
C ASP A 470 5.92 -5.76 33.70
N PHE A 471 6.15 -7.05 33.96
CA PHE A 471 6.85 -7.94 33.07
C PHE A 471 6.06 -8.03 31.76
N SER A 472 6.74 -7.78 30.64
CA SER A 472 6.07 -7.71 29.34
C SER A 472 5.81 -9.09 28.77
N PHE A 473 4.77 -9.21 27.93
CA PHE A 473 4.49 -10.44 27.19
C PHE A 473 5.65 -10.82 26.26
N GLU A 474 6.33 -9.83 25.66
CA GLU A 474 7.51 -10.03 24.82
C GLU A 474 8.68 -10.60 25.61
N SER A 475 8.96 -10.04 26.79
CA SER A 475 9.98 -10.53 27.71
C SER A 475 9.67 -11.95 28.17
N ALA A 476 8.40 -12.27 28.41
CA ALA A 476 7.95 -13.62 28.74
C ALA A 476 8.17 -14.62 27.61
N LEU A 477 7.81 -14.27 26.37
CA LEU A 477 8.09 -15.11 25.20
C LEU A 477 9.59 -15.29 24.98
N SER A 478 10.38 -14.19 25.03
CA SER A 478 11.82 -14.25 24.84
C SER A 478 12.48 -15.16 25.88
N SER A 479 12.10 -15.01 27.16
CA SER A 479 12.62 -15.85 28.25
C SER A 479 12.29 -17.34 28.05
N PHE A 480 11.08 -17.64 27.57
CA PHE A 480 10.69 -19.02 27.27
C PHE A 480 11.46 -19.59 26.07
N PHE A 481 11.69 -18.78 25.04
CA PHE A 481 12.48 -19.18 23.88
C PHE A 481 13.98 -19.32 24.16
N ASP A 482 14.52 -18.51 25.08
CA ASP A 482 15.87 -18.65 25.62
C ASP A 482 16.05 -19.99 26.33
N GLU A 483 15.06 -20.40 27.13
CA GLU A 483 15.06 -21.71 27.80
C GLU A 483 15.11 -22.87 26.80
N LEU A 484 14.46 -22.72 25.65
CA LEU A 484 14.49 -23.71 24.55
C LEU A 484 15.75 -23.62 23.68
N LYS A 485 16.74 -22.79 24.04
CA LYS A 485 18.00 -22.59 23.32
C LYS A 485 17.82 -22.22 21.85
N LEU A 486 16.76 -21.50 21.52
CA LEU A 486 16.50 -21.07 20.14
C LEU A 486 17.52 -20.02 19.70
N THR A 487 17.93 -20.05 18.43
CA THR A 487 18.83 -19.02 17.88
C THR A 487 18.12 -17.67 17.80
N LYS A 488 18.88 -16.59 17.58
CA LYS A 488 18.31 -15.24 17.42
C LYS A 488 17.31 -15.19 16.27
N GLU A 489 17.65 -15.76 15.12
CA GLU A 489 16.79 -15.79 13.92
C GLU A 489 15.49 -16.55 14.18
N GLN A 490 15.58 -17.68 14.90
CA GLN A 490 14.42 -18.49 15.29
C GLN A 490 13.51 -17.73 16.27
N LYS A 491 14.09 -17.04 17.26
CA LYS A 491 13.36 -16.19 18.20
C LYS A 491 12.63 -15.07 17.49
N ASP A 492 13.32 -14.33 16.63
CA ASP A 492 12.77 -13.20 15.90
C ASP A 492 11.56 -13.66 15.05
N TYR A 493 11.70 -14.77 14.30
CA TYR A 493 10.60 -15.37 13.53
C TYR A 493 9.39 -15.76 14.39
N LEU A 494 9.61 -16.38 15.55
CA LEU A 494 8.53 -16.82 16.45
C LEU A 494 7.87 -15.65 17.18
N LEU A 495 8.66 -14.74 17.75
CA LEU A 495 8.18 -13.56 18.48
C LEU A 495 7.26 -12.73 17.60
N ASP A 496 7.74 -12.36 16.41
CA ASP A 496 6.98 -11.53 15.49
C ASP A 496 5.70 -12.21 15.04
N SER A 497 5.76 -13.48 14.65
CA SER A 497 4.56 -14.19 14.19
C SER A 497 3.53 -14.41 15.30
N ILE A 498 3.94 -14.57 16.56
CA ILE A 498 3.01 -14.68 17.70
C ILE A 498 2.41 -13.33 18.05
N GLN A 499 3.23 -12.27 18.10
CA GLN A 499 2.76 -10.91 18.38
C GLN A 499 1.77 -10.44 17.29
N VAL A 500 2.12 -10.62 16.01
CA VAL A 500 1.24 -10.32 14.87
C VAL A 500 -0.09 -11.07 14.95
N LYS A 501 -0.09 -12.37 15.27
CA LYS A 501 -1.33 -13.14 15.46
C LYS A 501 -2.09 -12.76 16.72
N GLN A 502 -1.43 -12.26 17.77
CA GLN A 502 -2.11 -11.70 18.93
C GLN A 502 -2.83 -10.40 18.55
N PHE A 503 -2.23 -9.56 17.70
CA PHE A 503 -2.88 -8.38 17.14
C PHE A 503 -4.11 -8.76 16.28
N GLN A 504 -3.98 -9.75 15.39
CA GLN A 504 -5.07 -10.23 14.53
C GLN A 504 -6.21 -10.90 15.31
N ASN A 505 -5.91 -11.76 16.29
CA ASN A 505 -6.96 -12.45 17.07
C ASN A 505 -7.68 -11.52 18.04
N LYS A 506 -7.03 -10.46 18.54
CA LYS A 506 -7.70 -9.40 19.33
C LYS A 506 -8.62 -8.52 18.46
N GLN A 507 -8.46 -8.57 17.14
CA GLN A 507 -9.27 -7.84 16.15
C GLN A 507 -10.44 -8.66 15.58
N LYS A 508 -10.57 -9.95 15.90
CA LYS A 508 -11.72 -10.74 15.43
C LYS A 508 -12.97 -10.46 16.27
N ASN A 509 -13.89 -9.66 15.75
CA ASN A 509 -15.31 -9.85 16.05
C ASN A 509 -15.80 -11.04 15.20
N GLN A 510 -16.28 -12.11 15.84
CA GLN A 510 -16.80 -13.30 15.16
C GLN A 510 -18.07 -13.02 14.32
N GLU A 511 -18.65 -11.83 14.43
CA GLU A 511 -19.95 -11.49 13.82
C GLU A 511 -19.84 -10.78 12.46
N THR A 512 -18.70 -10.15 12.11
CA THR A 512 -18.60 -9.28 10.91
C THR A 512 -17.66 -9.79 9.81
N GLU A 513 -16.73 -10.70 10.09
CA GLU A 513 -15.90 -11.31 9.02
C GLU A 513 -16.65 -12.47 8.37
N PRO A 514 -16.69 -12.56 7.03
CA PRO A 514 -17.23 -13.75 6.36
C PRO A 514 -16.42 -14.97 6.82
N LYS A 515 -17.12 -15.96 7.38
CA LYS A 515 -16.52 -17.15 8.04
C LYS A 515 -15.50 -17.93 7.19
N ASN A 516 -15.46 -17.70 5.88
CA ASN A 516 -14.79 -18.51 4.87
C ASN A 516 -14.15 -17.67 3.74
N ASP A 517 -13.37 -16.63 4.07
CA ASP A 517 -12.63 -15.88 3.05
C ASP A 517 -11.34 -16.62 2.59
N PHE A 518 -11.45 -17.28 1.43
CA PHE A 518 -10.35 -17.97 0.74
C PHE A 518 -9.50 -17.06 -0.15
N SER A 519 -9.77 -15.76 -0.18
CA SER A 519 -9.01 -14.85 -1.02
C SER A 519 -7.52 -14.85 -0.66
N PHE A 520 -6.72 -14.52 -1.67
CA PHE A 520 -5.33 -14.14 -1.52
C PHE A 520 -5.13 -13.05 -0.46
N TYR A 521 -6.09 -12.12 -0.32
CA TYR A 521 -5.95 -11.02 0.63
C TYR A 521 -5.89 -11.49 2.08
N ASN A 522 -6.65 -12.54 2.42
CA ASN A 522 -6.69 -13.08 3.77
C ASN A 522 -5.63 -14.16 4.02
N ASN A 523 -5.29 -14.97 3.00
CA ASN A 523 -4.40 -16.12 3.16
C ASN A 523 -2.95 -15.87 2.72
N GLY A 524 -2.77 -14.90 1.82
CA GLY A 524 -1.50 -14.58 1.16
C GLY A 524 -0.86 -15.76 0.44
N PHE A 525 0.47 -15.80 0.38
CA PHE A 525 1.23 -16.85 -0.27
C PHE A 525 2.51 -17.17 0.49
N ARG A 526 3.16 -18.28 0.13
CA ARG A 526 4.46 -18.68 0.68
C ARG A 526 5.28 -19.45 -0.32
N TYR A 527 6.57 -19.57 -0.06
CA TYR A 527 7.42 -20.51 -0.76
C TYR A 527 8.51 -21.07 0.15
N TYR A 528 9.03 -22.23 -0.24
CA TYR A 528 10.17 -22.89 0.39
C TYR A 528 11.37 -22.80 -0.56
N ASP A 529 12.50 -22.32 -0.06
CA ASP A 529 13.81 -22.29 -0.73
C ASP A 529 14.65 -23.45 -0.18
N PHE A 530 14.97 -24.43 -1.03
CA PHE A 530 15.83 -25.56 -0.68
C PHE A 530 17.26 -25.17 -1.05
N GLU A 531 18.05 -24.82 -0.03
CA GLU A 531 19.41 -24.31 -0.16
C GLU A 531 20.44 -25.42 0.11
N ASP A 532 21.20 -25.77 -0.92
CA ASP A 532 22.37 -26.64 -0.85
C ASP A 532 23.66 -25.80 -0.90
N SER A 533 24.65 -26.18 -0.08
CA SER A 533 25.96 -25.52 -0.03
C SER A 533 27.05 -26.53 0.29
N GLU A 534 28.25 -26.32 -0.25
CA GLU A 534 29.46 -27.05 0.14
C GLU A 534 29.76 -26.93 1.64
N MET A 535 29.33 -25.82 2.27
CA MET A 535 29.49 -25.59 3.71
C MET A 535 28.61 -26.50 4.58
N HIS A 536 27.62 -27.16 3.97
CA HIS A 536 26.76 -28.13 4.64
C HIS A 536 26.35 -29.24 3.66
N ASP A 537 27.31 -29.88 3.01
CA ASP A 537 27.06 -30.77 1.89
C ASP A 537 26.17 -31.98 2.21
N THR A 538 26.20 -32.48 3.45
CA THR A 538 25.36 -33.61 3.88
C THR A 538 23.92 -33.24 4.22
N LYS A 539 23.54 -31.95 4.15
CA LYS A 539 22.16 -31.50 4.43
C LYS A 539 21.71 -30.33 3.56
N SER A 540 20.40 -30.23 3.36
CA SER A 540 19.77 -29.08 2.71
C SER A 540 19.05 -28.25 3.76
N LYS A 541 19.27 -26.93 3.74
CA LYS A 541 18.49 -26.00 4.57
C LYS A 541 17.22 -25.64 3.83
N ILE A 542 16.06 -25.72 4.49
CA ILE A 542 14.78 -25.42 3.87
C ILE A 542 14.23 -24.15 4.49
N PHE A 543 14.44 -23.03 3.81
CA PHE A 543 13.95 -21.74 4.28
C PHE A 543 12.50 -21.54 3.87
N ILE A 544 11.66 -21.11 4.82
CA ILE A 544 10.29 -20.68 4.53
C ILE A 544 10.20 -19.15 4.51
N THR A 545 9.57 -18.63 3.46
CA THR A 545 9.13 -17.23 3.39
C THR A 545 7.61 -17.20 3.33
N ASP A 546 6.98 -16.69 4.39
CA ASP A 546 5.53 -16.61 4.54
C ASP A 546 5.05 -15.15 4.42
N PHE A 547 4.15 -14.90 3.46
CA PHE A 547 3.41 -13.64 3.36
C PHE A 547 1.96 -13.90 3.78
N ASP A 548 1.67 -13.75 5.07
CA ASP A 548 0.35 -13.97 5.67
C ASP A 548 -0.48 -12.69 5.81
N ARG A 549 0.02 -11.57 5.28
CA ARG A 549 -0.64 -10.27 5.33
C ARG A 549 -0.54 -9.56 3.99
N THR A 550 -1.62 -8.90 3.62
CA THR A 550 -1.71 -8.06 2.42
C THR A 550 -2.06 -6.61 2.82
N PRO A 551 -1.80 -5.62 1.94
CA PRO A 551 -2.24 -4.26 2.17
C PRO A 551 -3.76 -4.15 2.39
N GLU A 552 -4.55 -4.91 1.63
CA GLU A 552 -6.01 -4.95 1.73
C GLU A 552 -6.47 -5.48 3.08
N LYS A 553 -5.86 -6.57 3.58
CA LYS A 553 -6.21 -7.12 4.89
C LYS A 553 -5.83 -6.17 6.02
N LEU A 554 -4.67 -5.52 5.96
CA LEU A 554 -4.29 -4.49 6.94
C LEU A 554 -5.32 -3.35 6.98
N LEU A 555 -5.74 -2.83 5.82
CA LEU A 555 -6.70 -1.74 5.75
C LEU A 555 -8.09 -2.17 6.24
N LEU A 556 -8.53 -3.38 5.88
CA LEU A 556 -9.78 -3.96 6.37
C LEU A 556 -9.77 -4.07 7.91
N ASP A 557 -8.69 -4.61 8.49
CA ASP A 557 -8.52 -4.73 9.93
C ASP A 557 -8.58 -3.36 10.63
N LEU A 558 -7.93 -2.35 10.05
CA LEU A 558 -7.96 -0.98 10.55
C LEU A 558 -9.37 -0.39 10.51
N ALA A 559 -10.08 -0.51 9.40
CA ALA A 559 -11.42 0.02 9.19
C ALA A 559 -12.50 -0.71 10.01
N ASN A 560 -12.31 -1.98 10.34
CA ASN A 560 -13.23 -2.73 11.22
C ASN A 560 -13.22 -2.23 12.67
N HIS A 561 -12.14 -1.58 13.11
CA HIS A 561 -11.96 -1.16 14.52
C HIS A 561 -11.90 0.35 14.71
N ASN A 562 -11.70 1.08 13.61
CA ASN A 562 -11.46 2.50 13.61
C ASN A 562 -12.24 3.12 12.46
N LEU A 563 -12.45 4.43 12.55
CA LEU A 563 -12.91 5.16 11.39
C LEU A 563 -11.71 5.61 10.58
N VAL A 564 -11.61 5.12 9.35
CA VAL A 564 -10.54 5.46 8.40
C VAL A 564 -11.10 6.35 7.30
N VAL A 565 -10.47 7.49 7.08
CA VAL A 565 -10.81 8.44 6.01
C VAL A 565 -9.64 8.52 5.04
N GLY A 566 -9.80 7.89 3.87
CA GLY A 566 -8.86 7.94 2.77
C GLY A 566 -9.11 9.16 1.88
N ILE A 567 -8.08 9.99 1.69
CA ILE A 567 -8.16 11.24 0.94
C ILE A 567 -7.13 11.19 -0.18
N SER A 568 -7.57 11.32 -1.44
CA SER A 568 -6.69 11.40 -2.60
C SER A 568 -7.43 11.98 -3.82
N ALA A 569 -6.69 12.40 -4.85
CA ALA A 569 -7.25 12.71 -6.17
C ALA A 569 -7.63 11.48 -6.99
N THR A 570 -7.19 10.30 -6.56
CA THR A 570 -7.39 9.02 -7.24
C THR A 570 -7.82 7.94 -6.25
N ALA A 571 -8.45 8.33 -5.13
CA ALA A 571 -8.81 7.43 -4.03
C ALA A 571 -9.72 6.27 -4.49
N LYS A 572 -10.62 6.56 -5.44
CA LYS A 572 -11.59 5.61 -6.00
C LYS A 572 -11.14 5.02 -7.35
N MET A 573 -9.87 5.17 -7.74
CA MET A 573 -9.37 4.59 -8.97
C MET A 573 -9.40 3.06 -8.88
N LYS A 574 -10.01 2.40 -9.88
CA LYS A 574 -10.15 0.94 -9.94
C LYS A 574 -8.91 0.30 -10.55
N THR A 575 -7.85 0.19 -9.74
CA THR A 575 -6.64 -0.54 -10.11
C THR A 575 -6.08 -1.26 -8.89
N VAL A 576 -5.99 -2.58 -8.93
CA VAL A 576 -5.52 -3.40 -7.80
C VAL A 576 -4.00 -3.52 -7.74
N ILE A 577 -3.29 -3.03 -8.75
CA ILE A 577 -1.82 -2.92 -8.72
C ILE A 577 -1.38 -1.51 -8.31
N GLY A 578 -2.18 -0.49 -8.62
CA GLY A 578 -1.87 0.91 -8.29
C GLY A 578 -2.67 1.47 -7.10
N ASN A 579 -3.68 0.77 -6.60
CA ASN A 579 -4.54 1.15 -5.47
C ASN A 579 -5.06 -0.13 -4.78
N TYR A 580 -5.78 0.00 -3.67
CA TYR A 580 -6.42 -1.14 -2.99
C TYR A 580 -7.53 -1.76 -3.85
N ASP A 581 -7.79 -3.05 -3.66
CA ASP A 581 -9.01 -3.66 -4.21
C ASP A 581 -10.24 -3.16 -3.46
N LEU A 582 -10.86 -2.12 -4.01
CA LEU A 582 -12.08 -1.52 -3.49
C LEU A 582 -13.29 -2.45 -3.59
N LYS A 583 -13.30 -3.42 -4.52
CA LYS A 583 -14.38 -4.42 -4.61
C LYS A 583 -14.29 -5.36 -3.41
N TYR A 584 -13.08 -5.83 -3.08
CA TYR A 584 -12.84 -6.63 -1.87
C TYR A 584 -13.17 -5.88 -0.58
N LEU A 585 -12.72 -4.62 -0.44
CA LEU A 585 -12.99 -3.83 0.76
C LEU A 585 -14.49 -3.54 0.95
N ARG A 586 -15.19 -3.10 -0.11
CA ARG A 586 -16.63 -2.86 -0.06
C ARG A 586 -17.40 -4.12 0.32
N LYS A 587 -17.02 -5.27 -0.24
CA LYS A 587 -17.63 -6.56 0.07
C LYS A 587 -17.49 -6.94 1.54
N ASN A 588 -16.28 -6.79 2.12
CA ASN A 588 -16.00 -7.24 3.48
C ASN A 588 -16.40 -6.25 4.58
N LEU A 589 -16.46 -4.95 4.27
CA LEU A 589 -16.92 -3.92 5.22
C LEU A 589 -18.44 -3.76 5.23
N GLY A 590 -19.14 -4.16 4.15
CA GLY A 590 -20.58 -3.99 4.04
C GLY A 590 -21.00 -2.54 4.26
N ASP A 591 -21.93 -2.31 5.19
CA ASP A 591 -22.42 -0.97 5.55
C ASP A 591 -21.34 -0.04 6.14
N ASN A 592 -20.23 -0.61 6.65
CA ASN A 592 -19.09 0.17 7.14
C ASN A 592 -18.18 0.67 6.00
N PHE A 593 -18.44 0.30 4.74
CA PHE A 593 -17.87 0.99 3.59
C PHE A 593 -18.70 2.24 3.29
N LEU A 594 -18.29 3.38 3.87
CA LEU A 594 -19.06 4.60 3.86
C LEU A 594 -19.00 5.29 2.49
N GLU A 595 -20.14 5.38 1.81
CA GLU A 595 -20.26 6.03 0.51
C GLU A 595 -21.04 7.34 0.61
N LEU A 596 -20.58 8.32 -0.18
CA LEU A 596 -21.32 9.56 -0.37
C LEU A 596 -22.60 9.28 -1.16
N ASP A 597 -23.70 9.91 -0.77
CA ASP A 597 -24.96 9.76 -1.48
C ASP A 597 -24.93 10.50 -2.83
N LYS A 598 -25.90 10.19 -3.71
CA LYS A 598 -25.97 10.80 -5.05
C LYS A 598 -26.12 12.32 -4.99
N THR A 599 -26.79 12.85 -3.97
CA THR A 599 -27.02 14.31 -3.83
C THR A 599 -25.77 15.03 -3.36
N GLU A 600 -24.98 14.42 -2.48
CA GLU A 600 -23.67 14.89 -2.02
C GLU A 600 -22.67 14.91 -3.18
N ILE A 601 -22.62 13.83 -3.97
CA ILE A 601 -21.77 13.77 -5.17
C ILE A 601 -22.16 14.87 -6.18
N GLN A 602 -23.46 15.06 -6.43
CA GLN A 602 -23.93 16.13 -7.32
C GLN A 602 -23.61 17.52 -6.78
N THR A 603 -23.66 17.70 -5.47
CA THR A 603 -23.28 18.96 -4.81
C THR A 603 -21.80 19.24 -5.00
N LEU A 604 -20.93 18.26 -4.73
CA LEU A 604 -19.48 18.38 -4.97
C LEU A 604 -19.15 18.69 -6.44
N LYS A 605 -19.83 18.03 -7.39
CA LYS A 605 -19.70 18.32 -8.82
C LYS A 605 -20.14 19.75 -9.16
N SER A 606 -21.24 20.21 -8.58
CA SER A 606 -21.75 21.56 -8.80
C SER A 606 -20.80 22.62 -8.21
N GLU A 607 -20.24 22.37 -7.03
CA GLU A 607 -19.22 23.24 -6.45
C GLU A 607 -17.96 23.27 -7.30
N PHE A 608 -17.46 22.11 -7.73
CA PHE A 608 -16.30 22.03 -8.61
C PHE A 608 -16.53 22.73 -9.96
N ALA A 609 -17.72 22.58 -10.55
CA ALA A 609 -18.09 23.28 -11.78
C ALA A 609 -18.10 24.81 -11.59
N LYS A 610 -18.67 25.30 -10.48
CA LYS A 610 -18.66 26.74 -10.13
C LYS A 610 -17.24 27.28 -9.95
N ARG A 611 -16.35 26.52 -9.31
CA ARG A 611 -14.92 26.90 -9.18
C ARG A 611 -14.20 27.00 -10.53
N ASN A 612 -14.75 26.35 -11.57
CA ASN A 612 -14.15 26.27 -12.90
C ASN A 612 -15.00 26.96 -13.99
N GLU A 613 -15.96 27.82 -13.64
CA GLU A 613 -16.85 28.48 -14.62
C GLU A 613 -16.06 29.41 -15.56
N ASN A 614 -15.09 30.15 -15.01
CA ASN A 614 -14.22 31.08 -15.76
C ASN A 614 -12.81 30.52 -15.93
N TYR A 615 -12.68 29.21 -16.18
CA TYR A 615 -11.39 28.54 -16.27
C TYR A 615 -10.56 29.01 -17.48
N VAL A 616 -9.24 28.83 -17.39
CA VAL A 616 -8.30 29.17 -18.47
C VAL A 616 -8.39 28.19 -19.63
N SER A 617 -7.91 28.60 -20.81
CA SER A 617 -7.89 27.72 -21.98
C SER A 617 -6.84 26.61 -21.80
N VAL A 618 -7.26 25.36 -22.00
CA VAL A 618 -6.37 24.19 -22.01
C VAL A 618 -6.06 23.80 -23.45
N LYS A 619 -4.78 23.61 -23.77
CA LYS A 619 -4.30 23.07 -25.05
C LYS A 619 -3.57 21.75 -24.79
N ALA A 620 -4.13 20.65 -25.30
CA ALA A 620 -3.56 19.32 -25.14
C ALA A 620 -3.11 18.74 -26.48
N GLU A 621 -1.93 18.12 -26.52
CA GLU A 621 -1.34 17.51 -27.71
C GLU A 621 -0.61 16.20 -27.38
N PHE A 622 -0.82 15.16 -28.20
CA PHE A 622 -0.04 13.93 -28.17
C PHE A 622 1.12 13.98 -29.15
N LEU A 623 2.32 13.67 -28.67
CA LEU A 623 3.55 13.66 -29.44
C LEU A 623 3.93 12.24 -29.84
N SER A 624 4.26 12.05 -31.11
CA SER A 624 4.83 10.81 -31.63
C SER A 624 6.17 11.04 -32.35
N VAL A 625 7.01 10.00 -32.33
CA VAL A 625 8.24 9.89 -33.11
C VAL A 625 8.24 8.49 -33.72
N GLU A 626 7.86 8.41 -34.99
CA GLU A 626 7.85 7.14 -35.73
C GLU A 626 9.28 6.80 -36.19
N ASP A 627 9.87 7.71 -36.97
CA ASP A 627 11.24 7.66 -37.47
C ASP A 627 12.07 8.76 -36.81
N TRP A 628 13.08 8.36 -36.03
CA TRP A 628 13.92 9.28 -35.28
C TRP A 628 14.88 10.06 -36.18
N LYS A 629 15.43 9.46 -37.25
CA LYS A 629 16.33 10.14 -38.20
C LYS A 629 15.58 11.20 -38.98
N LYS A 630 14.38 10.86 -39.47
CA LYS A 630 13.50 11.82 -40.16
C LYS A 630 13.08 12.95 -39.21
N THR A 631 12.75 12.62 -37.97
CA THR A 631 12.37 13.61 -36.96
C THR A 631 13.53 14.56 -36.65
N LEU A 632 14.75 14.05 -36.50
CA LEU A 632 15.95 14.88 -36.30
C LEU A 632 16.16 15.83 -37.48
N LYS A 633 16.05 15.34 -38.73
CA LYS A 633 16.15 16.18 -39.93
C LYS A 633 15.06 17.27 -39.99
N ASN A 634 13.87 17.00 -39.48
CA ASN A 634 12.79 18.00 -39.42
C ASN A 634 13.09 19.16 -38.46
N PHE A 635 14.02 18.98 -37.50
CA PHE A 635 14.54 20.11 -36.74
C PHE A 635 15.40 21.04 -37.58
N ALA A 636 15.79 20.69 -38.82
CA ALA A 636 16.47 21.56 -39.78
C ALA A 636 17.58 22.42 -39.16
N PHE A 637 18.48 21.78 -38.41
CA PHE A 637 19.75 22.40 -37.97
C PHE A 637 20.69 22.54 -39.18
N ASP A 638 21.80 23.26 -39.02
CA ASP A 638 22.83 23.28 -40.06
C ASP A 638 23.44 21.87 -40.25
N LYS A 639 24.15 21.69 -41.36
CA LYS A 639 24.66 20.38 -41.77
C LYS A 639 25.70 19.83 -40.78
N ILE A 640 26.50 20.68 -40.14
CA ILE A 640 27.56 20.26 -39.23
C ILE A 640 26.90 19.74 -37.96
N THR A 641 26.05 20.55 -37.31
CA THR A 641 25.33 20.15 -36.10
C THR A 641 24.40 18.95 -36.32
N THR A 642 23.74 18.86 -37.48
CA THR A 642 22.92 17.69 -37.82
C THR A 642 23.77 16.41 -37.87
N ASN A 643 24.96 16.45 -38.49
CA ASN A 643 25.85 15.30 -38.59
C ASN A 643 26.45 14.91 -37.23
N GLU A 644 26.80 15.89 -36.39
CA GLU A 644 27.28 15.66 -35.02
C GLU A 644 26.21 14.95 -34.18
N LEU A 645 24.98 15.49 -34.16
CA LEU A 645 23.86 14.88 -33.43
C LEU A 645 23.50 13.50 -33.98
N LEU A 646 23.54 13.30 -35.30
CA LEU A 646 23.36 11.97 -35.89
C LEU A 646 24.43 11.01 -35.37
N THR A 647 25.70 11.39 -35.45
CA THR A 647 26.82 10.53 -35.01
C THR A 647 26.70 10.16 -33.53
N GLU A 648 26.35 11.12 -32.68
CA GLU A 648 26.16 10.86 -31.25
C GLU A 648 24.95 9.97 -30.95
N LEU A 649 23.82 10.21 -31.62
CA LEU A 649 22.60 9.40 -31.43
C LEU A 649 22.73 7.99 -32.02
N GLU A 650 23.45 7.81 -33.14
CA GLU A 650 23.68 6.49 -33.76
C GLU A 650 24.45 5.53 -32.84
N LYS A 651 25.23 6.03 -31.87
CA LYS A 651 25.86 5.19 -30.83
C LYS A 651 24.84 4.39 -30.01
N TYR A 652 23.58 4.85 -29.95
CA TYR A 652 22.47 4.24 -29.23
C TYR A 652 21.50 3.47 -30.14
N GLU A 653 21.85 3.25 -31.41
CA GLU A 653 21.01 2.50 -32.37
C GLU A 653 21.20 0.96 -32.26
N ASN A 654 22.12 0.49 -31.41
CA ASN A 654 22.53 -0.92 -31.35
C ASN A 654 21.57 -1.79 -30.52
N THR A 655 20.57 -2.37 -31.21
CA THR A 655 19.59 -3.43 -30.83
C THR A 655 18.13 -2.97 -30.69
N LYS A 656 17.18 -3.90 -30.95
CA LYS A 656 15.71 -3.66 -30.95
C LYS A 656 15.17 -2.96 -29.69
N SER A 657 15.88 -3.04 -28.56
CA SER A 657 15.51 -2.42 -27.30
C SER A 657 15.95 -0.96 -27.14
N GLN A 658 16.79 -0.37 -28.00
CA GLN A 658 17.33 1.00 -27.79
C GLN A 658 16.64 2.12 -28.59
N ASN A 659 15.77 1.77 -29.54
CA ASN A 659 14.98 2.75 -30.31
C ASN A 659 14.03 3.61 -29.46
N PHE A 660 13.63 3.15 -28.26
CA PHE A 660 12.77 3.96 -27.39
C PHE A 660 13.52 5.17 -26.81
N GLU A 661 14.83 5.05 -26.54
CA GLU A 661 15.66 6.12 -25.96
C GLU A 661 15.78 7.28 -26.96
N LEU A 662 16.06 6.94 -28.23
CA LEU A 662 16.11 7.89 -29.34
C LEU A 662 14.79 8.65 -29.49
N LYS A 663 13.66 7.93 -29.46
CA LYS A 663 12.33 8.55 -29.51
C LYS A 663 12.09 9.46 -28.30
N ARG A 664 12.56 9.09 -27.10
CA ARG A 664 12.45 9.92 -25.90
C ARG A 664 13.21 11.23 -26.05
N TYR A 665 14.49 11.21 -26.46
CA TYR A 665 15.27 12.44 -26.66
C TYR A 665 14.57 13.41 -27.62
N LEU A 666 14.05 12.90 -28.74
CA LEU A 666 13.40 13.75 -29.74
C LEU A 666 12.03 14.28 -29.29
N LYS A 667 11.26 13.52 -28.49
CA LYS A 667 10.04 14.05 -27.85
C LYS A 667 10.37 15.19 -26.88
N ILE A 668 11.41 15.03 -26.05
CA ILE A 668 11.88 16.07 -25.11
C ILE A 668 12.36 17.31 -25.90
N ALA A 669 13.11 17.11 -26.98
CA ALA A 669 13.57 18.17 -27.86
C ALA A 669 12.40 18.95 -28.50
N LYS A 670 11.34 18.26 -28.96
CA LYS A 670 10.14 18.92 -29.51
C LYS A 670 9.47 19.84 -28.49
N VAL A 671 9.26 19.37 -27.26
CA VAL A 671 8.64 20.21 -26.21
C VAL A 671 9.54 21.34 -25.74
N PHE A 672 10.86 21.13 -25.73
CA PHE A 672 11.82 22.19 -25.44
C PHE A 672 11.79 23.28 -26.53
N GLN A 673 11.66 22.90 -27.80
CA GLN A 673 11.46 23.86 -28.90
C GLN A 673 10.17 24.67 -28.72
N GLU A 674 9.05 24.04 -28.35
CA GLU A 674 7.80 24.75 -28.05
C GLU A 674 7.96 25.70 -26.84
N PHE A 675 8.67 25.26 -25.80
CA PHE A 675 8.97 26.06 -24.63
C PHE A 675 9.72 27.36 -24.96
N ILE A 676 10.75 27.31 -25.80
CA ILE A 676 11.53 28.51 -26.14
C ILE A 676 10.77 29.45 -27.08
N ASN A 677 9.98 28.90 -28.01
CA ASN A 677 9.32 29.67 -29.06
C ASN A 677 7.98 30.29 -28.62
N ASN A 678 7.35 29.74 -27.57
CA ASN A 678 6.09 30.26 -27.06
C ASN A 678 6.32 31.26 -25.93
N ASP A 679 6.03 32.54 -26.18
CA ASP A 679 6.16 33.60 -25.18
C ASP A 679 5.16 33.48 -24.01
N ASN A 680 4.12 32.65 -24.15
CA ASN A 680 3.20 32.37 -23.05
C ASN A 680 3.74 31.32 -22.08
N ILE A 681 4.79 30.58 -22.42
CA ILE A 681 5.34 29.52 -21.56
C ILE A 681 6.61 30.04 -20.91
N GLN A 682 6.53 30.37 -19.63
CA GLN A 682 7.67 30.77 -18.80
C GLN A 682 8.21 29.58 -18.00
N SER A 683 7.32 28.75 -17.46
CA SER A 683 7.66 27.59 -16.64
C SER A 683 7.14 26.30 -17.27
N PHE A 684 8.03 25.32 -17.46
CA PHE A 684 7.70 24.04 -18.09
C PHE A 684 8.08 22.88 -17.18
N LEU A 685 7.17 21.92 -16.96
CA LEU A 685 7.42 20.73 -16.16
C LEU A 685 7.44 19.46 -17.03
N CYS A 686 8.56 18.75 -17.06
CA CYS A 686 8.77 17.57 -17.91
C CYS A 686 8.91 16.30 -17.04
N PHE A 687 7.87 15.45 -17.06
CA PHE A 687 7.86 14.17 -16.35
C PHE A 687 8.45 13.05 -17.18
N LEU A 688 9.48 12.40 -16.64
CA LEU A 688 10.20 11.29 -17.25
C LEU A 688 10.13 10.04 -16.36
N ASN A 689 10.51 8.91 -16.94
CA ASN A 689 10.62 7.63 -16.22
C ASN A 689 11.97 7.44 -15.52
N THR A 690 12.98 8.19 -15.93
CA THR A 690 14.36 8.08 -15.47
C THR A 690 14.97 9.47 -15.43
N HIS A 691 15.90 9.71 -14.50
CA HIS A 691 16.58 11.00 -14.42
C HIS A 691 17.61 11.14 -15.55
N PRO A 692 17.65 12.28 -16.25
CA PRO A 692 18.76 12.60 -17.12
C PRO A 692 20.08 12.64 -16.33
N THR A 693 21.05 11.81 -16.72
CA THR A 693 22.37 11.73 -16.08
C THR A 693 23.41 11.10 -17.00
N ASP A 694 24.66 11.54 -16.92
CA ASP A 694 25.76 11.02 -17.75
C ASP A 694 26.47 9.80 -17.15
N LYS A 695 25.95 9.21 -16.06
CA LYS A 695 26.44 7.93 -15.53
C LYS A 695 26.45 6.86 -16.62
N GLU A 696 27.46 5.99 -16.63
CA GLU A 696 27.68 5.00 -17.70
C GLU A 696 26.41 4.21 -18.06
N LYS A 697 25.71 3.64 -17.06
CA LYS A 697 24.50 2.82 -17.22
C LYS A 697 23.19 3.60 -17.47
N SER A 698 23.25 4.91 -17.70
CA SER A 698 22.04 5.73 -17.91
C SER A 698 21.46 5.56 -19.31
N ASN A 699 20.15 5.30 -19.38
CA ASN A 699 19.33 5.28 -20.60
C ASN A 699 18.74 6.66 -20.97
N CYS A 700 19.22 7.73 -20.34
CA CYS A 700 18.89 9.12 -20.64
C CYS A 700 20.09 10.01 -20.25
N LYS A 701 20.98 10.28 -21.21
CA LYS A 701 22.18 11.08 -21.03
C LYS A 701 21.84 12.56 -21.01
N LEU A 702 22.41 13.27 -20.04
CA LEU A 702 22.16 14.69 -19.89
C LEU A 702 22.91 15.49 -20.97
N SER A 703 24.14 15.11 -21.27
CA SER A 703 24.95 15.66 -22.36
C SER A 703 24.26 15.67 -23.73
N ILE A 704 23.51 14.61 -24.07
CA ILE A 704 22.73 14.55 -25.32
C ILE A 704 21.60 15.57 -25.34
N LEU A 705 20.91 15.74 -24.21
CA LEU A 705 19.88 16.78 -24.09
C LEU A 705 20.50 18.17 -24.16
N GLU A 706 21.65 18.41 -23.52
CA GLU A 706 22.37 19.68 -23.61
C GLU A 706 22.77 20.01 -25.06
N MET A 707 23.25 19.04 -25.83
CA MET A 707 23.56 19.22 -27.26
C MET A 707 22.30 19.56 -28.07
N LEU A 708 21.21 18.81 -27.89
CA LEU A 708 19.93 19.07 -28.58
C LEU A 708 19.37 20.45 -28.22
N PHE A 709 19.38 20.82 -26.95
CA PHE A 709 18.87 22.11 -26.48
C PHE A 709 19.72 23.27 -27.00
N THR A 710 21.05 23.12 -27.01
CA THR A 710 21.97 24.11 -27.58
C THR A 710 21.68 24.33 -29.07
N ALA A 711 21.58 23.26 -29.84
CA ALA A 711 21.24 23.32 -31.27
C ALA A 711 19.89 23.99 -31.52
N ILE A 712 18.89 23.70 -30.67
CA ILE A 712 17.56 24.33 -30.75
C ILE A 712 17.63 25.83 -30.46
N VAL A 713 18.32 26.25 -29.39
CA VAL A 713 18.43 27.67 -29.02
C VAL A 713 19.16 28.47 -30.11
N GLN A 714 20.26 27.95 -30.62
CA GLN A 714 21.05 28.60 -31.67
C GLN A 714 20.26 28.70 -32.98
N LYS A 715 19.56 27.62 -33.37
CA LYS A 715 18.71 27.63 -34.57
C LYS A 715 17.66 28.75 -34.52
N HIS A 716 17.04 28.95 -33.36
CA HIS A 716 15.96 29.94 -33.18
C HIS A 716 16.46 31.31 -32.72
N GLN A 717 17.79 31.52 -32.61
CA GLN A 717 18.42 32.79 -32.20
C GLN A 717 17.91 33.28 -30.83
N LYS A 718 17.84 32.38 -29.85
CA LYS A 718 17.29 32.64 -28.50
C LYS A 718 18.35 32.61 -27.38
N GLU A 719 19.62 32.78 -27.71
CA GLU A 719 20.75 32.71 -26.78
C GLU A 719 20.64 33.73 -25.64
N SER A 720 20.06 34.90 -25.92
CA SER A 720 19.85 35.98 -24.94
C SER A 720 18.93 35.58 -23.78
N LEU A 721 18.10 34.53 -23.93
CA LEU A 721 17.25 34.04 -22.85
C LEU A 721 18.04 33.34 -21.73
N PHE A 722 19.24 32.85 -22.03
CA PHE A 722 19.99 31.96 -21.15
C PHE A 722 21.45 32.43 -21.03
N GLN A 723 21.65 33.58 -20.37
CA GLN A 723 22.97 34.19 -20.19
C GLN A 723 23.54 34.00 -18.79
N SER A 724 24.85 33.76 -18.70
CA SER A 724 25.63 33.72 -17.47
C SER A 724 25.65 35.11 -16.78
N GLU A 725 26.16 35.18 -15.54
CA GLU A 725 26.34 36.48 -14.85
C GLU A 725 27.28 37.42 -15.62
N LYS A 726 28.12 36.87 -16.51
CA LYS A 726 29.04 37.61 -17.39
C LYS A 726 28.43 37.95 -18.76
N GLY A 727 27.15 37.60 -19.00
CA GLY A 727 26.45 37.87 -20.26
C GLY A 727 26.68 36.84 -21.38
N GLU A 728 27.42 35.76 -21.11
CA GLU A 728 27.73 34.71 -22.09
C GLU A 728 26.60 33.67 -22.15
N PHE A 729 26.33 33.09 -23.33
CA PHE A 729 25.34 32.03 -23.47
C PHE A 729 25.72 30.79 -22.64
N ASP A 730 24.79 30.32 -21.80
CA ASP A 730 24.93 29.13 -20.97
C ASP A 730 23.64 28.31 -20.97
N ILE A 731 23.64 27.20 -21.73
CA ILE A 731 22.49 26.32 -21.84
C ILE A 731 22.05 25.73 -20.50
N LYS A 732 22.97 25.59 -19.55
CA LYS A 732 22.66 25.03 -18.22
C LYS A 732 21.72 25.92 -17.44
N LYS A 733 21.53 27.19 -17.81
CA LYS A 733 20.50 28.06 -17.22
C LYS A 733 19.09 27.80 -17.73
N SER A 734 18.94 27.14 -18.89
CA SER A 734 17.63 26.89 -19.48
C SER A 734 16.83 25.79 -18.78
N PHE A 735 17.50 24.86 -18.08
CA PHE A 735 16.84 23.72 -17.45
C PHE A 735 17.40 23.36 -16.07
N ARG A 736 16.62 22.61 -15.29
CA ARG A 736 17.08 21.96 -14.05
C ARG A 736 16.59 20.51 -14.00
N VAL A 737 17.39 19.62 -13.43
CA VAL A 737 16.99 18.23 -13.14
C VAL A 737 16.73 18.09 -11.65
N LEU A 738 15.46 17.88 -11.30
CA LEU A 738 15.02 17.66 -9.94
C LEU A 738 15.11 16.17 -9.58
N ASN A 739 15.83 15.87 -8.51
CA ASN A 739 16.02 14.54 -7.93
C ASN A 739 15.59 14.55 -6.45
N SER A 740 15.23 13.40 -5.90
CA SER A 740 14.77 13.31 -4.50
C SER A 740 15.85 13.62 -3.46
N LYS A 741 17.14 13.46 -3.81
CA LYS A 741 18.27 13.63 -2.89
C LYS A 741 18.59 15.10 -2.58
N ASP A 742 18.59 15.96 -3.60
CA ASP A 742 18.98 17.38 -3.47
C ASP A 742 17.75 18.31 -3.66
N PHE A 743 16.56 17.80 -3.32
CA PHE A 743 15.31 18.45 -3.68
C PHE A 743 15.16 19.85 -3.07
N GLU A 744 15.37 20.00 -1.75
CA GLU A 744 15.14 21.27 -1.06
C GLU A 744 16.12 22.35 -1.52
N ASP A 745 17.41 22.00 -1.66
CA ASP A 745 18.44 22.93 -2.15
C ASP A 745 18.14 23.42 -3.56
N LYS A 746 17.80 22.51 -4.48
CA LYS A 746 17.44 22.88 -5.86
C LYS A 746 16.13 23.65 -5.91
N LYS A 747 15.20 23.40 -4.99
CA LYS A 747 13.92 24.09 -4.94
C LYS A 747 14.10 25.57 -4.64
N GLU A 748 14.96 25.96 -3.70
CA GLU A 748 15.21 27.39 -3.44
C GLU A 748 15.76 28.11 -4.67
N GLU A 749 16.72 27.50 -5.36
CA GLU A 749 17.28 28.03 -6.61
C GLU A 749 16.21 28.15 -7.72
N ILE A 750 15.41 27.10 -7.92
CA ILE A 750 14.32 27.07 -8.90
C ILE A 750 13.30 28.18 -8.61
N LEU A 751 12.90 28.34 -7.35
CA LEU A 751 11.96 29.37 -6.93
C LEU A 751 12.53 30.77 -7.14
N ALA A 752 13.83 30.99 -6.87
CA ALA A 752 14.49 32.27 -7.13
C ALA A 752 14.52 32.60 -8.63
N THR A 753 14.88 31.64 -9.50
CA THR A 753 14.86 31.83 -10.96
C THR A 753 13.46 32.17 -11.45
N LEU A 754 12.45 31.40 -11.06
CA LEU A 754 11.07 31.61 -11.49
C LEU A 754 10.50 32.95 -11.00
N LYS A 755 10.91 33.40 -9.80
CA LYS A 755 10.48 34.67 -9.20
C LYS A 755 10.88 35.88 -10.03
N THR A 756 12.09 35.87 -10.59
CA THR A 756 12.60 36.97 -11.44
C THR A 756 11.98 37.05 -12.83
N GLY A 757 11.08 36.12 -13.20
CA GLY A 757 10.47 36.11 -14.52
C GLY A 757 11.24 35.32 -15.58
N GLN A 758 12.39 34.72 -15.24
CA GLN A 758 13.20 33.93 -16.17
C GLN A 758 12.49 32.64 -16.62
N LYS A 759 12.74 32.23 -17.87
CA LYS A 759 12.25 30.97 -18.43
C LYS A 759 12.99 29.79 -17.81
N LEU A 760 12.26 28.77 -17.35
CA LEU A 760 12.86 27.55 -16.80
C LEU A 760 12.16 26.26 -17.25
N PHE A 761 12.96 25.33 -17.80
CA PHE A 761 12.53 23.98 -18.16
C PHE A 761 12.91 22.97 -17.08
N LEU A 762 11.94 22.47 -16.33
CA LEU A 762 12.19 21.58 -15.21
C LEU A 762 11.97 20.12 -15.58
N MET A 763 13.01 19.30 -15.52
CA MET A 763 12.92 17.85 -15.72
C MET A 763 12.84 17.12 -14.38
N THR A 764 11.91 16.18 -14.28
CA THR A 764 11.68 15.37 -13.08
C THR A 764 11.28 13.95 -13.43
N THR A 765 11.14 13.09 -12.41
CA THR A 765 10.56 11.76 -12.55
C THR A 765 9.25 11.64 -11.80
N TYR A 766 8.38 10.71 -12.23
CA TYR A 766 7.15 10.37 -11.51
C TYR A 766 7.43 10.05 -10.03
N ALA A 767 8.50 9.31 -9.73
CA ALA A 767 8.89 8.99 -8.35
C ALA A 767 9.33 10.20 -7.50
N THR A 768 9.89 11.26 -8.12
CA THR A 768 10.44 12.41 -7.38
C THR A 768 9.37 13.44 -7.00
N LEU A 769 8.51 13.80 -7.96
CA LEU A 769 7.47 14.82 -7.78
C LEU A 769 6.06 14.26 -7.64
N GLY A 770 5.83 12.99 -8.00
CA GLY A 770 4.56 12.29 -7.82
C GLY A 770 4.17 12.11 -6.35
N ALA A 771 5.14 11.95 -5.44
CA ALA A 771 4.93 11.73 -4.00
C ALA A 771 4.60 13.02 -3.20
N GLY A 772 3.67 13.84 -3.68
CA GLY A 772 3.10 14.96 -2.91
C GLY A 772 3.87 16.31 -2.83
N GLN A 773 5.05 16.46 -3.44
CA GLN A 773 5.84 17.70 -3.29
C GLN A 773 5.29 18.89 -4.10
N ASN A 774 5.28 20.09 -3.51
CA ASN A 774 4.76 21.33 -4.11
C ASN A 774 5.89 22.24 -4.64
N ILE A 775 5.80 22.67 -5.91
CA ILE A 775 6.66 23.71 -6.51
C ILE A 775 5.75 24.83 -7.03
N GLN A 776 5.18 25.58 -6.10
CA GLN A 776 4.45 26.81 -6.41
C GLN A 776 5.41 27.97 -6.23
N TYR A 777 5.31 29.00 -7.06
CA TYR A 777 6.28 30.11 -7.05
C TYR A 777 5.58 31.46 -7.16
N SER A 778 6.16 32.48 -6.52
CA SER A 778 5.74 33.87 -6.68
C SER A 778 6.48 34.51 -7.84
N ILE A 779 6.02 35.66 -8.33
CA ILE A 779 6.65 36.42 -9.43
C ILE A 779 6.76 37.87 -8.99
N ASP A 780 7.87 38.54 -9.28
CA ASP A 780 8.06 39.95 -8.87
C ASP A 780 7.05 40.89 -9.57
N ASN A 781 6.78 40.68 -10.85
CA ASN A 781 5.81 41.47 -11.63
C ASN A 781 4.38 40.88 -11.64
N PHE A 782 3.98 40.23 -10.54
CA PHE A 782 2.70 39.52 -10.46
C PHE A 782 1.49 40.41 -10.80
N ASP A 783 1.43 41.61 -10.23
CA ASP A 783 0.29 42.52 -10.40
C ASP A 783 0.18 43.06 -11.83
N GLU A 784 1.31 43.28 -12.51
CA GLU A 784 1.34 43.67 -13.93
C GLU A 784 0.86 42.54 -14.86
N LEU A 785 1.27 41.30 -14.56
CA LEU A 785 0.84 40.12 -15.31
C LEU A 785 -0.65 39.82 -15.12
N LEU A 786 -1.19 40.10 -13.93
CA LEU A 786 -2.62 40.03 -13.65
C LEU A 786 -3.39 41.15 -14.39
N ALA A 787 -2.91 42.39 -14.32
CA ALA A 787 -3.53 43.53 -15.00
C ALA A 787 -3.54 43.41 -16.53
N SER A 788 -2.48 42.84 -17.11
CA SER A 788 -2.38 42.55 -18.55
C SER A 788 -3.18 41.32 -19.00
N GLY A 789 -3.78 40.57 -18.07
CA GLY A 789 -4.55 39.36 -18.35
C GLY A 789 -3.71 38.14 -18.78
N LYS A 790 -2.37 38.22 -18.68
CA LYS A 790 -1.46 37.09 -18.92
C LYS A 790 -1.63 36.02 -17.85
N ILE A 791 -1.85 36.43 -16.60
CA ILE A 791 -2.26 35.55 -15.51
C ILE A 791 -3.75 35.79 -15.24
N LYS A 792 -4.49 34.72 -14.95
CA LYS A 792 -5.88 34.78 -14.53
C LYS A 792 -6.05 34.08 -13.20
N GLN A 793 -6.83 34.71 -12.33
CA GLN A 793 -7.36 34.05 -11.15
C GLN A 793 -8.51 33.14 -11.60
N THR A 794 -8.35 31.83 -11.39
CA THR A 794 -9.35 30.83 -11.79
C THR A 794 -10.45 30.65 -10.76
N TYR A 795 -10.15 30.91 -9.49
CA TYR A 795 -11.11 30.82 -8.39
C TYR A 795 -10.88 31.91 -7.34
N THR A 796 -11.97 32.49 -6.85
CA THR A 796 -11.98 33.48 -5.75
C THR A 796 -12.78 32.88 -4.59
N PRO A 797 -12.12 32.40 -3.53
CA PRO A 797 -12.85 31.94 -2.35
C PRO A 797 -13.47 33.15 -1.61
N GLU A 798 -14.72 33.02 -1.16
CA GLU A 798 -15.40 34.05 -0.36
C GLU A 798 -14.60 34.37 0.91
N GLY A 799 -14.25 35.65 1.12
CA GLY A 799 -13.56 36.11 2.33
C GLY A 799 -12.09 35.71 2.48
N TYR A 800 -11.46 35.19 1.42
CA TYR A 800 -10.05 34.77 1.42
C TYR A 800 -9.25 35.54 0.37
N MET A 801 -8.11 36.11 0.78
CA MET A 801 -7.12 36.61 -0.17
C MET A 801 -6.13 35.47 -0.48
N PRO A 802 -6.14 34.92 -1.71
CA PRO A 802 -5.22 33.86 -2.07
C PRO A 802 -3.77 34.35 -2.10
N ASP A 803 -2.87 33.50 -1.63
CA ASP A 803 -1.43 33.73 -1.75
C ASP A 803 -1.07 33.97 -3.23
N LYS A 804 -0.22 34.97 -3.51
CA LYS A 804 0.22 35.36 -4.87
C LYS A 804 1.24 34.36 -5.46
N PHE A 805 0.84 33.09 -5.52
CA PHE A 805 1.59 32.01 -6.15
C PHE A 805 0.95 31.61 -7.48
N LYS A 806 1.79 31.26 -8.44
CA LYS A 806 1.41 30.81 -9.78
C LYS A 806 1.80 29.34 -9.97
N ASP A 807 0.99 28.59 -10.71
CA ASP A 807 1.31 27.24 -11.20
C ASP A 807 2.19 27.27 -12.47
N PHE A 808 2.71 26.10 -12.86
CA PHE A 808 3.47 25.94 -14.10
C PHE A 808 2.60 26.15 -15.35
N ASP A 809 3.19 26.73 -16.40
CA ASP A 809 2.48 27.09 -17.63
C ASP A 809 2.25 25.90 -18.57
N ALA A 810 3.18 24.94 -18.55
CA ALA A 810 3.17 23.79 -19.42
C ALA A 810 3.67 22.52 -18.74
N ILE A 811 3.18 21.37 -19.20
CA ILE A 811 3.61 20.04 -18.75
C ILE A 811 3.87 19.11 -19.94
N TYR A 812 4.90 18.28 -19.86
CA TYR A 812 5.11 17.11 -20.71
C TYR A 812 5.05 15.83 -19.88
N LEU A 813 4.35 14.82 -20.37
CA LEU A 813 4.20 13.50 -19.74
C LEU A 813 4.77 12.41 -20.65
N ASP A 814 5.95 11.86 -20.30
CA ASP A 814 6.43 10.59 -20.89
C ASP A 814 5.53 9.45 -20.38
N LYS A 815 5.26 8.42 -21.18
CA LYS A 815 4.39 7.31 -20.74
C LYS A 815 4.94 6.66 -19.46
N PRO A 816 4.18 6.63 -18.36
CA PRO A 816 4.61 5.95 -17.14
C PRO A 816 5.02 4.50 -17.42
N SER A 817 6.22 4.13 -16.96
CA SER A 817 6.83 2.81 -17.08
C SER A 817 7.20 2.29 -15.69
N ASN A 818 7.58 1.02 -15.58
CA ASN A 818 7.92 0.36 -14.30
C ASN A 818 6.79 0.26 -13.26
N LEU A 819 5.53 0.45 -13.70
CA LEU A 819 4.34 0.20 -12.87
C LEU A 819 4.22 -1.29 -12.49
N LEU A 820 4.64 -2.17 -13.41
CA LEU A 820 4.87 -3.59 -13.16
C LEU A 820 6.37 -3.84 -13.06
N VAL A 821 6.76 -4.78 -12.20
CA VAL A 821 8.17 -5.20 -12.08
C VAL A 821 8.65 -5.74 -13.44
N ASN A 822 9.76 -5.20 -13.92
CA ASN A 822 10.38 -5.66 -15.17
C ASN A 822 11.22 -6.91 -14.92
N ILE A 823 10.64 -8.07 -15.21
CA ILE A 823 11.32 -9.38 -15.06
C ILE A 823 12.45 -9.62 -16.06
N ASN A 824 12.65 -8.75 -17.06
CA ASN A 824 13.74 -8.87 -18.02
C ASN A 824 14.97 -8.02 -17.65
N ALA A 825 15.00 -7.45 -16.44
CA ALA A 825 16.14 -6.68 -15.96
C ALA A 825 17.42 -7.53 -15.80
N GLU A 826 18.59 -6.91 -15.92
CA GLU A 826 19.90 -7.57 -15.76
C GLU A 826 20.08 -8.24 -14.39
N GLU A 827 19.46 -7.68 -13.34
CA GLU A 827 19.40 -8.26 -12.00
C GLU A 827 17.98 -8.07 -11.46
N LEU A 828 17.41 -9.14 -10.88
CA LEU A 828 16.16 -9.06 -10.12
C LEU A 828 16.49 -9.30 -8.66
N SER A 829 16.14 -8.35 -7.81
CA SER A 829 16.26 -8.51 -6.37
C SER A 829 15.16 -9.43 -5.83
N ASP A 830 15.38 -10.05 -4.66
CA ASP A 830 14.35 -10.81 -3.95
C ASP A 830 13.09 -9.95 -3.67
N PHE A 831 13.28 -8.64 -3.46
CA PHE A 831 12.17 -7.70 -3.31
C PHE A 831 11.33 -7.62 -4.59
N ASP A 832 11.98 -7.47 -5.75
CA ASP A 832 11.31 -7.37 -7.06
C ASP A 832 10.57 -8.67 -7.42
N VAL A 833 11.18 -9.82 -7.12
CA VAL A 833 10.55 -11.15 -7.28
C VAL A 833 9.24 -11.21 -6.50
N ASN A 834 9.28 -10.87 -5.22
CA ASN A 834 8.10 -10.92 -4.36
C ASN A 834 7.05 -9.87 -4.74
N LYS A 835 7.48 -8.65 -5.10
CA LYS A 835 6.57 -7.61 -5.59
C LYS A 835 5.87 -8.05 -6.88
N ARG A 836 6.58 -8.73 -7.79
CA ARG A 836 5.99 -9.28 -9.02
C ARG A 836 4.94 -10.36 -8.74
N ILE A 837 5.19 -11.24 -7.75
CA ILE A 837 4.23 -12.27 -7.34
C ILE A 837 2.98 -11.61 -6.76
N PHE A 838 3.12 -10.63 -5.85
CA PHE A 838 1.99 -9.86 -5.33
C PHE A 838 1.17 -9.21 -6.45
N GLN A 839 1.82 -8.61 -7.45
CA GLN A 839 1.12 -8.03 -8.61
C GLN A 839 0.33 -9.08 -9.39
N ALA A 840 0.89 -10.27 -9.62
CA ALA A 840 0.19 -11.34 -10.34
C ALA A 840 -1.00 -11.90 -9.53
N GLU A 841 -0.81 -12.14 -8.23
CA GLU A 841 -1.85 -12.62 -7.32
C GLU A 841 -3.02 -11.64 -7.20
N MET A 842 -2.74 -10.34 -7.08
CA MET A 842 -3.79 -9.30 -7.03
C MET A 842 -4.60 -9.25 -8.33
N LEU A 843 -3.94 -9.40 -9.49
CA LEU A 843 -4.63 -9.46 -10.78
C LEU A 843 -5.50 -10.72 -10.89
N PHE A 844 -5.02 -11.88 -10.41
CA PHE A 844 -5.83 -13.10 -10.36
C PHE A 844 -7.03 -12.92 -9.43
N GLN A 845 -6.80 -12.39 -8.22
CA GLN A 845 -7.83 -12.13 -7.21
C GLN A 845 -8.96 -11.24 -7.74
N SER A 846 -8.62 -10.30 -8.63
CA SER A 846 -9.53 -9.32 -9.22
C SER A 846 -10.14 -9.76 -10.55
N ASN A 847 -10.00 -11.04 -10.91
CA ASN A 847 -10.51 -11.64 -12.15
C ASN A 847 -9.87 -11.04 -13.42
N LYS A 848 -8.62 -10.58 -13.32
CA LYS A 848 -7.85 -9.92 -14.40
C LYS A 848 -6.81 -10.81 -15.07
N ILE A 849 -6.62 -12.04 -14.60
CA ILE A 849 -5.91 -13.11 -15.30
C ILE A 849 -6.49 -14.46 -14.87
N PHE A 850 -6.30 -15.50 -15.70
CA PHE A 850 -6.64 -16.87 -15.34
C PHE A 850 -5.59 -17.49 -14.40
N TYR A 851 -5.98 -18.55 -13.68
CA TYR A 851 -5.08 -19.24 -12.75
C TYR A 851 -3.85 -19.83 -13.46
N GLN A 852 -4.04 -20.44 -14.63
CA GLN A 852 -2.91 -20.96 -15.42
C GLN A 852 -1.91 -19.86 -15.80
N GLN A 853 -2.41 -18.65 -16.06
CA GLN A 853 -1.55 -17.50 -16.33
C GLN A 853 -0.82 -17.04 -15.06
N LEU A 854 -1.46 -17.02 -13.88
CA LEU A 854 -0.81 -16.72 -12.60
C LEU A 854 0.40 -17.62 -12.38
N ILE A 855 0.23 -18.95 -12.52
CA ILE A 855 1.31 -19.92 -12.34
C ILE A 855 2.43 -19.72 -13.37
N TYR A 856 2.09 -19.41 -14.62
CA TYR A 856 3.09 -19.06 -15.64
C TYR A 856 3.92 -17.83 -15.22
N GLU A 857 3.27 -16.75 -14.76
CA GLU A 857 3.95 -15.52 -14.34
C GLU A 857 4.86 -15.76 -13.13
N ILE A 858 4.43 -16.54 -12.14
CA ILE A 858 5.24 -16.91 -10.97
C ILE A 858 6.47 -17.72 -11.40
N LYS A 859 6.27 -18.80 -12.16
CA LYS A 859 7.38 -19.65 -12.64
C LYS A 859 8.37 -18.85 -13.48
N LYS A 860 7.87 -17.97 -14.36
CA LYS A 860 8.70 -17.10 -15.19
C LYS A 860 9.51 -16.13 -14.35
N THR A 861 8.93 -15.56 -13.30
CA THR A 861 9.61 -14.64 -12.38
C THR A 861 10.76 -15.33 -11.67
N PHE A 862 10.54 -16.50 -11.06
CA PHE A 862 11.62 -17.28 -10.43
C PHE A 862 12.68 -17.72 -11.45
N LYS A 863 12.29 -18.14 -12.65
CA LYS A 863 13.22 -18.47 -13.75
C LYS A 863 14.15 -17.31 -14.07
N GLN A 864 13.61 -16.12 -14.25
CA GLN A 864 14.41 -14.93 -14.55
C GLN A 864 15.29 -14.51 -13.38
N ALA A 865 14.88 -14.71 -12.14
CA ALA A 865 15.68 -14.31 -10.98
C ALA A 865 16.83 -15.28 -10.68
N TYR A 866 16.59 -16.60 -10.71
CA TYR A 866 17.52 -17.59 -10.16
C TYR A 866 18.08 -18.59 -11.19
N TYR A 867 17.60 -18.57 -12.44
CA TYR A 867 17.96 -19.59 -13.44
C TYR A 867 18.28 -19.01 -14.84
N LYS A 868 18.83 -17.80 -14.92
CA LYS A 868 19.09 -17.07 -16.19
C LYS A 868 19.86 -17.88 -17.23
N ASP A 869 20.86 -18.63 -16.81
CA ASP A 869 21.74 -19.40 -17.71
C ASP A 869 21.13 -20.75 -18.15
N ARG A 870 19.91 -21.07 -17.69
CA ARG A 870 19.30 -22.38 -17.91
C ARG A 870 18.14 -22.32 -18.89
N ARG A 871 18.23 -23.15 -19.91
CA ARG A 871 17.13 -23.41 -20.85
C ARG A 871 16.27 -24.54 -20.30
N PHE A 872 15.20 -24.18 -19.62
CA PHE A 872 14.12 -25.09 -19.29
C PHE A 872 12.78 -24.44 -19.67
N ASP A 873 11.92 -25.18 -20.36
CA ASP A 873 10.65 -24.72 -20.90
C ASP A 873 9.56 -24.60 -19.82
N ILE A 874 9.04 -23.38 -19.67
CA ILE A 874 7.83 -23.14 -18.88
C ILE A 874 6.65 -23.25 -19.83
N PHE A 875 5.65 -24.07 -19.46
CA PHE A 875 4.39 -24.16 -20.20
C PHE A 875 3.78 -22.77 -20.38
N PHE A 876 3.66 -22.32 -21.64
CA PHE A 876 3.06 -21.04 -21.99
C PHE A 876 1.57 -21.24 -22.30
N PRO A 877 0.64 -20.69 -21.49
CA PRO A 877 -0.77 -20.98 -21.62
C PRO A 877 -1.42 -20.15 -22.76
N LYS A 878 -1.14 -20.54 -24.02
CA LYS A 878 -1.48 -19.77 -25.24
C LYS A 878 -2.93 -19.30 -25.32
N GLU A 879 -3.87 -20.10 -24.85
CA GLU A 879 -5.32 -19.85 -24.98
C GLU A 879 -5.83 -18.77 -24.02
N VAL A 880 -5.21 -18.67 -22.84
CA VAL A 880 -5.66 -17.78 -21.75
C VAL A 880 -4.68 -16.65 -21.46
N HIS A 881 -3.44 -16.75 -21.96
CA HIS A 881 -2.39 -15.78 -21.70
C HIS A 881 -2.68 -14.44 -22.38
N ARG A 882 -2.87 -13.39 -21.57
CA ARG A 882 -2.92 -11.99 -22.01
C ARG A 882 -1.75 -11.18 -21.48
N SER A 883 -1.34 -10.13 -22.18
CA SER A 883 -0.30 -9.24 -21.64
C SER A 883 -0.81 -8.56 -20.38
N LEU A 884 -0.04 -8.56 -19.29
CA LEU A 884 -0.43 -7.81 -18.08
C LEU A 884 -0.54 -6.30 -18.36
N TYR A 885 0.23 -5.80 -19.34
CA TYR A 885 0.23 -4.40 -19.78
C TYR A 885 -1.02 -4.02 -20.60
N SER A 886 -1.85 -4.98 -21.02
CA SER A 886 -3.10 -4.72 -21.74
C SER A 886 -4.35 -4.81 -20.86
N THR A 887 -4.20 -5.15 -19.57
CA THR A 887 -5.33 -5.25 -18.63
C THR A 887 -5.97 -3.88 -18.37
N GLU A 888 -7.26 -3.86 -18.03
CA GLU A 888 -7.95 -2.68 -17.51
C GLU A 888 -7.21 -2.07 -16.30
N ASP A 889 -6.76 -2.90 -15.36
CA ASP A 889 -6.03 -2.47 -14.17
C ASP A 889 -4.73 -1.71 -14.48
N TYR A 890 -3.98 -2.16 -15.49
CA TYR A 890 -2.79 -1.45 -15.95
C TYR A 890 -3.15 -0.12 -16.62
N ARG A 891 -4.19 -0.09 -17.45
CA ARG A 891 -4.69 1.16 -18.07
C ARG A 891 -5.08 2.18 -17.00
N ASN A 892 -5.85 1.75 -15.98
CA ASN A 892 -6.26 2.60 -14.88
C ASN A 892 -5.09 3.05 -14.01
N PHE A 893 -4.03 2.24 -13.87
CA PHE A 893 -2.81 2.66 -13.18
C PHE A 893 -2.05 3.73 -13.97
N VAL A 894 -1.93 3.59 -15.30
CA VAL A 894 -1.35 4.66 -16.14
C VAL A 894 -2.18 5.95 -16.02
N ALA A 895 -3.51 5.85 -16.05
CA ALA A 895 -4.39 7.00 -15.88
C ALA A 895 -4.22 7.68 -14.51
N LYS A 896 -4.06 6.88 -13.43
CA LYS A 896 -3.76 7.39 -12.09
C LYS A 896 -2.50 8.26 -12.09
N GLU A 897 -1.38 7.74 -12.60
CA GLU A 897 -0.10 8.49 -12.63
C GLU A 897 -0.21 9.79 -13.44
N VAL A 898 -0.94 9.75 -14.57
CA VAL A 898 -1.20 10.93 -15.41
C VAL A 898 -2.04 11.97 -14.66
N ILE A 899 -3.12 11.57 -13.99
CA ILE A 899 -3.96 12.48 -13.18
C ILE A 899 -3.14 13.12 -12.07
N GLN A 900 -2.32 12.33 -11.37
CA GLN A 900 -1.48 12.82 -10.28
C GLN A 900 -0.40 13.80 -10.76
N ALA A 901 0.21 13.55 -11.93
CA ALA A 901 1.19 14.43 -12.56
C ALA A 901 0.56 15.75 -13.05
N ILE A 902 -0.61 15.70 -13.71
CA ILE A 902 -1.37 16.89 -14.11
C ILE A 902 -1.84 17.68 -12.88
N GLY A 903 -2.14 17.00 -11.78
CA GLY A 903 -2.45 17.63 -10.50
C GLY A 903 -1.34 18.55 -9.98
N ARG A 904 -0.08 18.38 -10.42
CA ARG A 904 1.06 19.18 -9.96
C ARG A 904 1.04 20.61 -10.48
N ILE A 905 0.31 20.88 -11.56
CA ILE A 905 0.12 22.22 -12.15
C ILE A 905 -1.26 22.82 -11.81
N ASN A 906 -1.91 22.30 -10.77
CA ASN A 906 -3.31 22.56 -10.39
C ASN A 906 -3.45 22.86 -8.88
N ARG A 907 -2.51 23.59 -8.28
CA ARG A 907 -2.47 23.76 -6.82
C ARG A 907 -2.59 25.20 -6.35
N THR A 908 -2.57 26.16 -7.27
CA THR A 908 -2.74 27.58 -6.99
C THR A 908 -4.03 28.12 -7.59
N HIS A 909 -4.43 29.31 -7.14
CA HIS A 909 -5.60 30.01 -7.67
C HIS A 909 -5.27 30.77 -8.97
N PHE A 910 -3.99 30.97 -9.27
CA PHE A 910 -3.53 31.80 -10.38
C PHE A 910 -2.84 30.96 -11.44
N LYS A 911 -3.40 30.99 -12.64
CA LYS A 911 -2.88 30.25 -13.80
C LYS A 911 -2.55 31.20 -14.92
N ASN A 912 -1.71 30.72 -15.82
CA ASN A 912 -1.54 31.37 -17.10
C ASN A 912 -2.85 31.39 -17.89
N SER A 913 -3.04 32.42 -18.71
CA SER A 913 -4.22 32.55 -19.58
C SER A 913 -4.47 31.34 -20.49
N LYS A 914 -3.39 30.61 -20.82
CA LYS A 914 -3.39 29.34 -21.55
C LYS A 914 -2.48 28.33 -20.85
N VAL A 915 -2.98 27.12 -20.63
CA VAL A 915 -2.21 25.99 -20.07
C VAL A 915 -1.93 24.99 -21.19
N TYR A 916 -0.68 24.53 -21.28
CA TYR A 916 -0.23 23.62 -22.33
C TYR A 916 0.09 22.23 -21.78
N ILE A 917 -0.44 21.20 -22.42
CA ILE A 917 -0.26 19.81 -22.01
C ILE A 917 0.25 19.02 -23.20
N PHE A 918 1.44 18.47 -23.06
CA PHE A 918 2.04 17.58 -24.02
C PHE A 918 2.14 16.20 -23.39
N ALA A 919 1.85 15.16 -24.16
CA ALA A 919 1.93 13.79 -23.67
C ALA A 919 2.50 12.87 -24.75
N ASP A 920 3.20 11.81 -24.33
CA ASP A 920 3.54 10.72 -25.24
C ASP A 920 2.27 10.11 -25.84
N LYS A 921 2.21 9.95 -27.17
CA LYS A 921 1.08 9.32 -27.87
C LYS A 921 0.77 7.92 -27.33
N GLU A 922 1.76 7.21 -26.79
CA GLU A 922 1.51 5.90 -26.17
C GLU A 922 0.61 5.94 -24.92
N ILE A 923 0.32 7.12 -24.35
CA ILE A 923 -0.63 7.29 -23.23
C ILE A 923 -2.09 7.21 -23.71
N ALA A 924 -2.38 7.64 -24.94
CA ALA A 924 -3.75 7.78 -25.46
C ALA A 924 -4.59 6.48 -25.34
N PRO A 925 -4.07 5.27 -25.67
CA PRO A 925 -4.82 4.02 -25.53
C PRO A 925 -5.21 3.67 -24.10
N HIS A 926 -4.51 4.21 -23.10
CA HIS A 926 -4.75 3.93 -21.69
C HIS A 926 -5.80 4.85 -21.05
N ILE A 927 -6.06 6.03 -21.64
CA ILE A 927 -7.00 7.03 -21.07
C ILE A 927 -8.24 7.25 -21.94
N LYS A 928 -8.26 6.83 -23.20
CA LYS A 928 -9.39 7.13 -24.12
C LYS A 928 -10.74 6.59 -23.68
N PHE A 929 -10.74 5.48 -22.94
CA PHE A 929 -11.96 4.85 -22.38
C PHE A 929 -12.19 5.21 -20.91
N PHE A 930 -11.47 6.20 -20.38
CA PHE A 930 -11.65 6.62 -19.00
C PHE A 930 -13.04 7.24 -18.79
N ASP A 931 -13.80 6.71 -17.86
CA ASP A 931 -15.16 7.17 -17.56
C ASP A 931 -15.12 8.46 -16.71
N THR A 932 -15.23 9.61 -17.35
CA THR A 932 -15.26 10.92 -16.65
C THR A 932 -16.54 11.15 -15.84
N SER A 933 -17.60 10.36 -16.04
CA SER A 933 -18.88 10.59 -15.35
C SER A 933 -18.82 10.24 -13.87
N ASN A 934 -17.93 9.32 -13.48
CA ASN A 934 -17.79 8.84 -12.11
C ASN A 934 -16.71 9.58 -11.29
N TYR A 935 -15.95 10.49 -11.91
CA TYR A 935 -14.82 11.18 -11.28
C TYR A 935 -14.94 12.70 -11.40
N LEU A 936 -14.32 13.42 -10.45
CA LEU A 936 -14.14 14.87 -10.52
C LEU A 936 -12.82 15.17 -11.26
N CYS A 937 -12.88 15.22 -12.59
CA CYS A 937 -11.69 15.38 -13.43
C CYS A 937 -11.23 16.85 -13.52
N LEU A 938 -9.91 17.06 -13.48
CA LEU A 938 -9.29 18.36 -13.78
C LEU A 938 -9.53 18.72 -15.25
N LYS A 939 -9.73 20.01 -15.54
CA LYS A 939 -9.94 20.53 -16.91
C LYS A 939 -8.79 20.19 -17.85
N GLU A 940 -7.57 20.17 -17.30
CA GLU A 940 -6.36 19.75 -17.98
C GLU A 940 -6.43 18.28 -18.45
N PHE A 941 -6.92 17.38 -17.58
CA PHE A 941 -7.05 15.97 -17.91
C PHE A 941 -8.21 15.72 -18.86
N GLU A 942 -9.34 16.42 -18.70
CA GLU A 942 -10.46 16.39 -19.66
C GLU A 942 -10.01 16.79 -21.06
N GLY A 943 -9.18 17.83 -21.19
CA GLY A 943 -8.60 18.25 -22.46
C GLY A 943 -7.73 17.17 -23.10
N LEU A 944 -6.97 16.42 -22.31
CA LEU A 944 -6.14 15.32 -22.80
C LEU A 944 -6.99 14.10 -23.24
N ILE A 945 -8.03 13.76 -22.48
CA ILE A 945 -8.99 12.69 -22.86
C ILE A 945 -9.69 13.04 -24.17
N ALA A 946 -10.16 14.28 -24.32
CA ALA A 946 -10.82 14.73 -25.54
C ALA A 946 -9.91 14.52 -26.77
N GLN A 947 -8.61 14.79 -26.63
CA GLN A 947 -7.65 14.53 -27.70
C GLN A 947 -7.43 13.03 -27.97
N ALA A 948 -7.48 12.18 -26.94
CA ALA A 948 -7.31 10.73 -27.06
C ALA A 948 -8.52 10.04 -27.73
N GLN A 949 -9.72 10.58 -27.54
CA GLN A 949 -10.96 10.03 -28.10
C GLN A 949 -11.07 10.17 -29.64
N PHE A 950 -10.24 11.02 -30.26
CA PHE A 950 -10.14 11.08 -31.73
C PHE A 950 -9.43 9.86 -32.35
N GLU A 951 -8.82 8.98 -31.56
CA GLU A 951 -8.18 7.77 -32.06
C GLU A 951 -9.18 6.60 -32.21
N GLU A 952 -9.23 6.00 -33.39
CA GLU A 952 -10.06 4.81 -33.63
C GLU A 952 -9.64 3.62 -32.72
N GLY A 953 -10.62 2.88 -32.23
CA GLY A 953 -10.40 1.58 -31.59
C GLY A 953 -11.53 1.18 -30.65
N ARG A 954 -11.76 -0.13 -30.52
CA ARG A 954 -12.76 -0.68 -29.62
C ARG A 954 -12.19 -0.89 -28.22
N GLU A 955 -13.04 -0.75 -27.23
CA GLU A 955 -12.69 -1.11 -25.86
C GLU A 955 -12.40 -2.63 -25.79
N PRO A 956 -11.28 -3.05 -25.17
CA PRO A 956 -11.01 -4.46 -24.94
C PRO A 956 -12.12 -5.07 -24.08
N GLN A 957 -12.79 -6.10 -24.57
CA GLN A 957 -13.72 -6.89 -23.75
C GLN A 957 -12.94 -7.89 -22.91
N GLU A 958 -13.10 -7.82 -21.58
CA GLU A 958 -12.55 -8.81 -20.66
C GLU A 958 -13.64 -9.82 -20.25
N ASN A 959 -13.32 -11.12 -20.30
CA ASN A 959 -14.22 -12.21 -19.89
C ASN A 959 -14.22 -12.39 -18.36
N ASP A 960 -14.47 -11.31 -17.61
CA ASP A 960 -14.36 -11.28 -16.14
C ASP A 960 -15.22 -12.37 -15.46
N LYS A 961 -16.38 -12.68 -16.03
CA LYS A 961 -17.30 -13.69 -15.50
C LYS A 961 -16.73 -15.12 -15.57
N ILE A 962 -15.96 -15.46 -16.61
CA ILE A 962 -15.35 -16.80 -16.73
C ILE A 962 -14.23 -16.94 -15.69
N MET A 963 -13.44 -15.89 -15.50
CA MET A 963 -12.36 -15.89 -14.51
C MET A 963 -12.89 -15.94 -13.08
N GLU A 964 -14.01 -15.26 -12.81
CA GLU A 964 -14.73 -15.36 -11.53
C GLU A 964 -15.20 -16.80 -11.25
N ILE A 965 -15.71 -17.51 -12.27
CA ILE A 965 -16.09 -18.93 -12.15
C ILE A 965 -14.87 -19.82 -11.84
N GLU A 966 -13.76 -19.64 -12.56
CA GLU A 966 -12.52 -20.39 -12.32
C GLU A 966 -12.03 -20.19 -10.88
N GLN A 967 -11.96 -18.94 -10.42
CA GLN A 967 -11.53 -18.59 -9.07
C GLN A 967 -12.42 -19.23 -7.99
N ASN A 968 -13.74 -19.08 -8.10
CA ASN A 968 -14.68 -19.67 -7.14
C ASN A 968 -14.57 -21.20 -7.10
N ASN A 969 -14.39 -21.85 -8.26
CA ASN A 969 -14.17 -23.30 -8.32
C ASN A 969 -12.89 -23.73 -7.57
N ILE A 970 -11.80 -22.98 -7.71
CA ILE A 970 -10.55 -23.23 -6.98
C ILE A 970 -10.79 -23.12 -5.47
N TYR A 971 -11.46 -22.06 -5.01
CA TYR A 971 -11.77 -21.87 -3.58
C TYR A 971 -12.66 -22.97 -3.02
N CYS A 972 -13.73 -23.31 -3.75
CA CYS A 972 -14.60 -24.43 -3.41
C CYS A 972 -13.82 -25.72 -3.24
N HIS A 973 -13.02 -26.05 -4.25
CA HIS A 973 -12.27 -27.30 -4.28
C HIS A 973 -11.30 -27.39 -3.10
N ASN A 974 -10.55 -26.33 -2.84
CA ASN A 974 -9.58 -26.30 -1.76
C ASN A 974 -10.25 -26.36 -0.38
N TRP A 975 -11.37 -25.65 -0.19
CA TRP A 975 -12.12 -25.71 1.06
C TRP A 975 -12.65 -27.12 1.34
N ILE A 976 -13.30 -27.75 0.34
CA ILE A 976 -13.84 -29.11 0.46
C ILE A 976 -12.70 -30.08 0.78
N ASN A 977 -11.58 -30.01 0.05
CA ASN A 977 -10.44 -30.89 0.28
C ASN A 977 -9.85 -30.71 1.68
N ALA A 978 -9.71 -29.47 2.15
CA ALA A 978 -9.19 -29.18 3.48
C ALA A 978 -10.05 -29.79 4.60
N LYS A 979 -11.39 -29.76 4.45
CA LYS A 979 -12.31 -30.38 5.42
C LYS A 979 -12.28 -31.91 5.32
N VAL A 980 -12.28 -32.48 4.11
CA VAL A 980 -12.30 -33.94 3.90
C VAL A 980 -10.99 -34.61 4.33
N LYS A 981 -9.84 -34.01 4.02
CA LYS A 981 -8.51 -34.51 4.42
C LYS A 981 -8.15 -34.17 5.89
N GLY A 982 -8.98 -33.38 6.57
CA GLY A 982 -8.78 -33.00 7.96
C GLY A 982 -8.82 -34.19 8.90
N LYS A 983 -7.71 -34.46 9.60
CA LYS A 983 -7.58 -35.58 10.56
C LYS A 983 -8.55 -35.48 11.75
N TYR A 984 -9.02 -34.27 12.06
CA TYR A 984 -9.97 -34.00 13.14
C TYR A 984 -11.04 -33.02 12.67
N TRP A 985 -12.31 -33.39 12.82
CA TRP A 985 -13.45 -32.51 12.60
C TRP A 985 -13.83 -31.88 13.94
N ASN A 986 -13.59 -30.58 14.08
CA ASN A 986 -14.11 -29.82 15.22
C ASN A 986 -15.60 -29.49 15.01
N GLU A 987 -16.31 -29.16 16.09
CA GLU A 987 -17.75 -28.84 16.04
C GLU A 987 -18.07 -27.76 15.00
N GLN A 988 -17.22 -26.74 14.89
CA GLN A 988 -17.38 -25.69 13.88
C GLN A 988 -17.34 -26.26 12.45
N SER A 989 -16.41 -27.16 12.13
CA SER A 989 -16.30 -27.76 10.80
C SER A 989 -17.47 -28.67 10.47
N ILE A 990 -18.00 -29.39 11.46
CA ILE A 990 -19.22 -30.18 11.31
C ILE A 990 -20.41 -29.25 11.02
N ASN A 991 -20.52 -28.15 11.75
CA ASN A 991 -21.58 -27.16 11.57
C ASN A 991 -21.50 -26.49 10.19
N ASP A 992 -20.30 -26.02 9.80
CA ASP A 992 -20.03 -25.45 8.48
C ASP A 992 -20.46 -26.41 7.36
N TRP A 993 -20.06 -27.69 7.46
CA TRP A 993 -20.40 -28.70 6.46
C TRP A 993 -21.91 -28.95 6.38
N ASN A 994 -22.58 -29.03 7.53
CA ASN A 994 -24.03 -29.22 7.59
C ASN A 994 -24.80 -28.01 7.05
N GLU A 995 -24.35 -26.80 7.35
CA GLU A 995 -24.92 -25.55 6.84
C GLU A 995 -24.77 -25.48 5.32
N LEU A 996 -23.57 -25.74 4.81
CA LEU A 996 -23.31 -25.77 3.37
C LEU A 996 -24.24 -26.76 2.65
N ARG A 997 -24.32 -28.00 3.16
CA ARG A 997 -25.16 -29.03 2.58
C ARG A 997 -26.63 -28.58 2.51
N LYS A 998 -27.15 -27.95 3.57
CA LYS A 998 -28.52 -27.42 3.58
C LYS A 998 -28.70 -26.33 2.53
N ILE A 999 -27.74 -25.43 2.42
CA ILE A 999 -27.79 -24.29 1.47
C ILE A 999 -27.78 -24.78 0.02
N VAL A 1000 -26.86 -25.66 -0.36
CA VAL A 1000 -26.75 -26.15 -1.75
C VAL A 1000 -27.97 -27.00 -2.14
N LEU A 1001 -28.59 -27.71 -1.19
CA LEU A 1001 -29.84 -28.45 -1.44
C LEU A 1001 -31.06 -27.53 -1.58
N LYS A 1002 -31.12 -26.44 -0.81
CA LYS A 1002 -32.22 -25.46 -0.86
C LYS A 1002 -32.11 -24.55 -2.09
N TYR A 1003 -30.89 -24.24 -2.51
CA TYR A 1003 -30.59 -23.28 -3.58
C TYR A 1003 -29.57 -23.84 -4.58
N PRO A 1004 -29.90 -24.87 -5.37
CA PRO A 1004 -28.97 -25.43 -6.35
C PRO A 1004 -28.56 -24.42 -7.45
N THR A 1005 -29.40 -23.40 -7.69
CA THR A 1005 -29.14 -22.24 -8.56
C THR A 1005 -29.72 -20.99 -7.91
N VAL A 1006 -29.08 -19.82 -8.07
CA VAL A 1006 -29.52 -18.56 -7.46
C VAL A 1006 -29.44 -17.42 -8.47
N SER A 1007 -30.50 -16.61 -8.55
CA SER A 1007 -30.48 -15.34 -9.30
C SER A 1007 -29.63 -14.28 -8.59
N LYS A 1008 -29.21 -13.23 -9.29
CA LYS A 1008 -28.41 -12.16 -8.66
C LYS A 1008 -29.19 -11.46 -7.55
N GLN A 1009 -30.47 -11.18 -7.79
CA GLN A 1009 -31.32 -10.53 -6.81
C GLN A 1009 -31.56 -11.39 -5.55
N GLU A 1010 -31.81 -12.69 -5.70
CA GLU A 1010 -31.96 -13.60 -4.56
C GLU A 1010 -30.65 -13.71 -3.78
N PHE A 1011 -29.52 -13.83 -4.47
CA PHE A 1011 -28.21 -13.92 -3.85
C PHE A 1011 -27.87 -12.67 -3.03
N GLU A 1012 -28.21 -11.48 -3.52
CA GLU A 1012 -28.02 -10.21 -2.82
C GLU A 1012 -28.98 -10.04 -1.63
N SER A 1013 -30.19 -10.60 -1.71
CA SER A 1013 -31.22 -10.46 -0.66
C SER A 1013 -31.12 -11.49 0.48
N LEU A 1014 -30.53 -12.66 0.23
CA LEU A 1014 -30.48 -13.76 1.20
C LEU A 1014 -29.19 -13.71 2.01
N GLY A 1015 -29.26 -13.16 3.23
CA GLY A 1015 -28.13 -13.12 4.17
C GLY A 1015 -27.48 -14.48 4.44
N GLU A 1016 -28.26 -15.58 4.42
CA GLU A 1016 -27.74 -16.95 4.60
C GLU A 1016 -26.75 -17.38 3.50
N LEU A 1017 -26.79 -16.79 2.31
CA LEU A 1017 -25.85 -17.08 1.22
C LEU A 1017 -24.54 -16.30 1.32
N GLN A 1018 -24.48 -15.24 2.14
CA GLN A 1018 -23.29 -14.39 2.25
C GLN A 1018 -22.05 -15.11 2.81
N ASN A 1019 -22.24 -16.11 3.67
CA ASN A 1019 -21.13 -16.93 4.20
C ASN A 1019 -20.60 -17.97 3.20
N TRP A 1020 -21.31 -18.18 2.09
CA TRP A 1020 -21.06 -19.25 1.11
C TRP A 1020 -20.88 -18.72 -0.31
N GLN A 1021 -20.58 -17.43 -0.45
CA GLN A 1021 -20.46 -16.77 -1.74
C GLN A 1021 -19.35 -17.35 -2.62
N PHE A 1022 -18.30 -17.95 -2.04
CA PHE A 1022 -17.24 -18.60 -2.79
C PHE A 1022 -17.73 -19.84 -3.58
N ILE A 1023 -18.96 -20.31 -3.30
CA ILE A 1023 -19.59 -21.49 -3.90
C ILE A 1023 -20.60 -21.14 -4.99
N TYR A 1024 -21.07 -19.90 -5.02
CA TYR A 1024 -22.05 -19.45 -5.99
C TYR A 1024 -21.45 -18.44 -6.96
N VAL A 1025 -21.85 -18.55 -8.23
CA VAL A 1025 -21.74 -17.47 -9.21
C VAL A 1025 -23.16 -17.11 -9.62
N PRO A 1026 -23.73 -15.99 -9.12
CA PRO A 1026 -25.11 -15.64 -9.43
C PRO A 1026 -25.30 -15.42 -10.93
N MET A 1027 -26.36 -16.02 -11.48
CA MET A 1027 -26.75 -15.80 -12.88
C MET A 1027 -27.35 -14.40 -13.07
N LEU A 1028 -27.25 -13.82 -14.28
CA LEU A 1028 -27.89 -12.52 -14.52
C LEU A 1028 -29.40 -12.69 -14.44
N ASP A 1029 -30.11 -11.72 -13.87
CA ASP A 1029 -31.57 -11.81 -13.71
C ASP A 1029 -32.32 -11.95 -15.06
N ALA A 1030 -31.71 -11.46 -16.15
CA ALA A 1030 -32.18 -11.67 -17.51
C ALA A 1030 -32.06 -13.13 -17.97
N ASP A 1031 -30.98 -13.83 -17.58
CA ASP A 1031 -30.77 -15.25 -17.84
C ASP A 1031 -31.73 -16.13 -17.01
N PHE A 1032 -32.25 -15.60 -15.88
CA PHE A 1032 -33.20 -16.30 -15.01
C PHE A 1032 -34.66 -16.19 -15.47
N LYS A 1033 -35.02 -15.11 -16.19
CA LYS A 1033 -36.41 -14.85 -16.61
C LYS A 1033 -36.89 -15.75 -17.75
N ASP A 1034 -35.99 -16.31 -18.55
CA ASP A 1034 -36.31 -17.04 -19.79
C ASP A 1034 -35.92 -18.54 -19.77
N PHE A 1035 -35.69 -19.16 -18.60
CA PHE A 1035 -35.30 -20.57 -18.55
C PHE A 1035 -36.47 -21.52 -18.24
N GLU A 1036 -36.81 -22.38 -19.21
CA GLU A 1036 -37.04 -23.79 -18.88
C GLU A 1036 -35.73 -24.32 -18.26
N PRO A 1037 -35.76 -25.01 -17.10
CA PRO A 1037 -34.56 -25.54 -16.48
C PRO A 1037 -33.86 -26.49 -17.46
N LYS A 1038 -32.76 -26.03 -18.08
CA LYS A 1038 -31.93 -26.94 -18.86
C LYS A 1038 -31.26 -27.86 -17.86
N ASN A 1039 -31.74 -29.09 -17.76
CA ASN A 1039 -31.07 -30.23 -17.13
C ASN A 1039 -29.77 -30.56 -17.88
N ARG A 1040 -28.81 -29.63 -17.92
CA ARG A 1040 -27.51 -29.80 -18.57
C ARG A 1040 -26.43 -29.27 -17.65
N TYR A 1041 -25.70 -30.19 -17.04
CA TYR A 1041 -24.38 -29.90 -16.50
C TYR A 1041 -23.44 -29.59 -17.68
N HIS A 1042 -22.79 -28.44 -17.65
CA HIS A 1042 -21.77 -28.10 -18.64
C HIS A 1042 -20.43 -28.65 -18.15
N PHE A 1043 -20.03 -29.80 -18.68
CA PHE A 1043 -18.67 -30.33 -18.56
C PHE A 1043 -17.89 -29.87 -19.79
N THR A 1044 -16.72 -29.26 -19.60
CA THR A 1044 -15.91 -28.75 -20.71
C THR A 1044 -14.81 -29.71 -21.14
N GLN A 1045 -14.43 -30.70 -20.31
CA GLN A 1045 -13.38 -31.68 -20.63
C GLN A 1045 -13.62 -33.07 -20.01
N GLU A 1046 -13.10 -34.13 -20.63
CA GLU A 1046 -13.14 -35.53 -20.14
C GLU A 1046 -12.48 -35.73 -18.75
N ASN A 1047 -11.68 -34.78 -18.27
CA ASN A 1047 -10.89 -34.89 -17.04
C ASN A 1047 -11.51 -34.21 -15.79
N ASP A 1048 -12.75 -33.73 -15.84
CA ASP A 1048 -13.41 -33.11 -14.67
C ASP A 1048 -13.52 -34.07 -13.46
N TYR A 1049 -13.40 -35.38 -13.68
CA TYR A 1049 -13.29 -36.40 -12.62
C TYR A 1049 -11.86 -36.89 -12.32
N ALA A 1050 -10.89 -36.69 -13.23
CA ALA A 1050 -9.60 -37.39 -13.19
C ALA A 1050 -8.60 -36.80 -12.18
N ASN A 1051 -8.77 -35.55 -11.73
CA ASN A 1051 -7.85 -34.90 -10.79
C ASN A 1051 -8.22 -35.11 -9.30
N ARG A 1052 -9.10 -36.06 -8.97
CA ARG A 1052 -9.42 -36.42 -7.57
C ARG A 1052 -9.05 -37.86 -7.25
N LEU A 1053 -7.75 -38.10 -7.17
CA LEU A 1053 -7.06 -39.08 -6.30
C LEU A 1053 -5.56 -39.04 -6.65
N CYS A 1054 -4.91 -37.96 -6.22
CA CYS A 1054 -3.48 -37.91 -5.98
C CYS A 1054 -3.25 -37.15 -4.67
#